data_AF-A0A1G0Z6R3-F1
#
_entry.id   AF-A0A1G0Z6R3-F1
#
_cell.length_a   1.000
_cell.length_b   1.000
_cell.length_c   1.000
_cell.angle_alpha   90.00
_cell.angle_beta   90.00
_cell.angle_gamma   90.00
#
_symmetry.space_group_name_H-M   'P 1'
#
loop_
_entity.id
_entity.type
_entity.pdbx_description
1 polymer ?
#
loop_
_entity_poly.entity_id
_entity_poly.type
_entity_poly.pdbx_seq_one_letter_code
_entity_poly.pdbx_strand_id
1 'polypeptide(L)'
;MDSFDSSQDTRSQDKNHKAEEPGFLREIWRLTARFPRRVVFFFLLCFGAIAILSVSLNTLQKKYDAMRQGAATVLPEFLDKAGKHVEMGEIEEAQKIVSRASLLSPADPDLLLLQARIYMAKEDMPAAAKCFPGIPASKDKKGLRHVANQYSSKASQDEMRLEERIFMVGQIEQGGDYAVAACLYAKGGDIEKSIDLRMQSIKAAMVEANPTIHNFKFIYSIANCKVNLEIANQPLGDISLLKGLPIVSLNISGSKVENIAALKGMQLNFLNLARAPVSDISPLAGMPLANLNLDGTKVTSIEPLKGMPLTNLILSRLSGINDISVLAGMPLMELNIEGTKVSDISPLKDMPLTSLNISGTPVALLEPLRGMKLGLLSLNYCRVADLRPLEGMPIKSLSISGTQVASLEPLKGMKISSIQMSPCKVSDLRPLEGMPITSLNISGTLVTSLEGLQKVPLIQANFSGTKISDLSPLNGAPLTDLNLSGSSIEDISPLKGAPIALLNLSKSTASNKTLAGVKGFPLQNLNLSETEISDISPLQGLPINTLNLFKTKVSDISALKGMPLTYLNLGGSKLVDLSPLQGSTALRELLLNDCENLENNLSALADCKNLEKLVIPPHVTNIECLKSLPKLRTLEDKIAPKMRTAKEFFADSDKKTGATAPSVEKPKDKQASKTDKPSPPAPGK
;
A
#
# COMPACT_ATOMS: atom_id res chain seq x y z
N MET A 1 55.78 -2.20 -10.28
CA MET A 1 55.10 -3.48 -10.59
C MET A 1 54.36 -3.87 -9.33
N ASP A 2 53.46 -3.01 -8.87
CA ASP A 2 52.09 -2.80 -9.40
C ASP A 2 51.21 -3.96 -8.90
N SER A 3 50.02 -3.79 -8.35
CA SER A 3 49.18 -2.66 -7.95
C SER A 3 47.90 -3.37 -7.52
N PHE A 4 47.32 -3.11 -6.35
CA PHE A 4 45.88 -3.33 -6.17
C PHE A 4 45.34 -2.46 -5.04
N ASP A 5 44.17 -1.92 -5.34
CA ASP A 5 43.49 -0.79 -4.74
C ASP A 5 42.42 -1.22 -3.72
N SER A 6 42.19 -0.29 -2.79
CA SER A 6 41.00 0.00 -1.97
C SER A 6 40.20 -1.14 -1.33
N SER A 7 40.24 -1.21 0.01
CA SER A 7 39.03 -1.13 0.83
C SER A 7 39.35 -0.80 2.29
N GLN A 8 38.39 -0.12 2.93
CA GLN A 8 38.21 0.13 4.36
C GLN A 8 38.98 1.30 4.97
N ASP A 9 38.23 2.35 5.35
CA ASP A 9 38.63 3.27 6.40
C ASP A 9 37.60 3.21 7.53
N THR A 10 38.07 2.69 8.66
CA THR A 10 37.36 2.51 9.92
C THR A 10 38.12 3.28 11.00
N ARG A 11 37.38 3.80 11.99
CA ARG A 11 37.75 3.90 13.42
C ARG A 11 39.24 3.68 13.76
N SER A 12 39.90 4.68 14.32
CA SER A 12 40.77 4.51 15.51
C SER A 12 41.32 5.88 15.96
N GLN A 13 41.10 6.22 17.22
CA GLN A 13 42.14 6.30 18.25
C GLN A 13 43.09 7.50 18.08
N ASP A 14 42.82 8.50 18.91
CA ASP A 14 43.69 9.63 19.16
C ASP A 14 45.04 9.17 19.75
N LYS A 15 46.08 9.77 19.18
CA LYS A 15 47.46 9.29 19.15
C LYS A 15 48.21 9.60 20.45
N ASN A 16 48.77 8.55 21.03
CA ASN A 16 49.90 8.63 21.94
C ASN A 16 51.20 8.84 21.16
N HIS A 17 52.05 9.71 21.69
CA HIS A 17 53.47 9.95 21.42
C HIS A 17 54.19 9.08 20.38
N LYS A 18 54.76 9.73 19.35
CA LYS A 18 56.12 9.43 18.90
C LYS A 18 56.74 10.65 18.20
N ALA A 19 57.98 10.89 18.58
CA ALA A 19 58.88 11.99 18.25
C ALA A 19 58.96 12.34 16.75
N GLU A 20 58.76 13.61 16.43
CA GLU A 20 59.38 14.29 15.30
C GLU A 20 60.24 15.45 15.83
N GLU A 21 61.54 15.18 16.01
CA GLU A 21 62.63 16.15 15.82
C GLU A 21 63.74 15.38 15.11
N PRO A 22 64.38 15.92 14.04
CA PRO A 22 65.26 17.09 14.17
C PRO A 22 65.32 17.96 12.90
N GLY A 23 64.30 18.78 12.66
CA GLY A 23 64.37 19.88 11.68
C GLY A 23 64.78 21.21 12.33
N PHE A 24 64.17 21.51 13.48
CA PHE A 24 64.29 22.81 14.14
C PHE A 24 65.64 23.03 14.84
N LEU A 25 66.20 22.02 15.51
CA LEU A 25 67.50 22.10 16.19
C LEU A 25 68.71 22.16 15.21
N ARG A 26 68.58 21.61 14.01
CA ARG A 26 69.61 21.67 12.95
C ARG A 26 69.69 23.06 12.28
N GLU A 27 68.56 23.74 12.16
CA GLU A 27 68.47 25.11 11.62
C GLU A 27 69.04 26.14 12.63
N ILE A 28 68.79 25.95 13.93
CA ILE A 28 69.31 26.79 15.02
C ILE A 28 70.84 26.67 15.16
N TRP A 29 71.41 25.47 14.98
CA TRP A 29 72.88 25.28 15.00
C TRP A 29 73.59 25.91 13.79
N ARG A 30 72.93 26.01 12.64
CA ARG A 30 73.46 26.72 11.45
C ARG A 30 73.42 28.25 11.58
N LEU A 31 72.39 28.80 12.25
CA LEU A 31 72.23 30.24 12.47
C LEU A 31 73.12 30.80 13.59
N THR A 32 73.46 29.98 14.59
CA THR A 32 74.30 30.39 15.74
C THR A 32 75.81 30.45 15.45
N ALA A 33 76.27 29.91 14.31
CA ALA A 33 77.67 30.00 13.87
C ALA A 33 78.07 31.39 13.32
N ARG A 34 77.11 32.30 13.10
CA ARG A 34 77.33 33.63 12.47
C ARG A 34 77.23 34.83 13.41
N PHE A 35 77.03 34.63 14.72
CA PHE A 35 76.90 35.73 15.69
C PHE A 35 77.91 35.62 16.86
N PRO A 36 78.38 36.75 17.43
CA PRO A 36 79.29 36.74 18.57
C PRO A 36 78.65 36.10 19.83
N ARG A 37 79.46 35.43 20.66
CA ARG A 37 79.04 34.60 21.82
C ARG A 37 78.01 35.25 22.76
N ARG A 38 77.97 36.59 22.85
CA ARG A 38 77.01 37.35 23.67
C ARG A 38 75.57 37.30 23.15
N VAL A 39 75.36 37.19 21.84
CA VAL A 39 74.02 37.11 21.22
C VAL A 39 73.41 35.71 21.41
N VAL A 40 74.23 34.66 21.29
CA VAL A 40 73.83 33.27 21.57
C VAL A 40 73.41 33.08 23.03
N PHE A 41 74.11 33.75 23.96
CA PHE A 41 73.76 33.75 25.38
C PHE A 41 72.41 34.45 25.66
N PHE A 42 72.11 35.54 24.93
CA PHE A 42 70.83 36.24 25.01
C PHE A 42 69.67 35.40 24.47
N PHE A 43 69.88 34.67 23.36
CA PHE A 43 68.89 33.72 22.83
C PHE A 43 68.62 32.54 23.77
N LEU A 44 69.66 31.99 24.43
CA LEU A 44 69.49 30.96 25.45
C LEU A 44 68.73 31.46 26.68
N LEU A 45 68.93 32.72 27.08
CA LEU A 45 68.15 33.37 28.13
C LEU A 45 66.67 33.58 27.72
N CYS A 46 66.40 34.00 26.48
CA CYS A 46 65.03 34.13 25.96
C CYS A 46 64.33 32.78 25.80
N PHE A 47 65.01 31.73 25.34
CA PHE A 47 64.46 30.37 25.30
C PHE A 47 64.25 29.80 26.71
N GLY A 48 65.13 30.12 27.67
CA GLY A 48 64.91 29.84 29.08
C GLY A 48 63.65 30.54 29.61
N ALA A 49 63.42 31.81 29.26
CA ALA A 49 62.23 32.55 29.64
C ALA A 49 60.94 32.02 28.98
N ILE A 50 60.99 31.63 27.70
CA ILE A 50 59.88 31.01 26.97
C ILE A 50 59.59 29.60 27.49
N ALA A 51 60.62 28.82 27.85
CA ALA A 51 60.46 27.53 28.52
C ALA A 51 59.80 27.72 29.89
N ILE A 52 60.22 28.72 30.69
CA ILE A 52 59.62 29.05 31.99
C ILE A 52 58.16 29.55 31.84
N LEU A 53 57.85 30.33 30.79
CA LEU A 53 56.49 30.76 30.46
C LEU A 53 55.62 29.60 29.98
N SER A 54 56.15 28.68 29.15
CA SER A 54 55.42 27.49 28.70
C SER A 54 55.17 26.50 29.83
N VAL A 55 56.12 26.35 30.76
CA VAL A 55 55.98 25.57 31.98
C VAL A 55 54.96 26.25 32.89
N SER A 56 55.01 27.58 33.06
CA SER A 56 54.00 28.32 33.82
C SER A 56 52.60 28.25 33.20
N LEU A 57 52.46 28.29 31.87
CA LEU A 57 51.18 28.16 31.18
C LEU A 57 50.63 26.74 31.28
N ASN A 58 51.48 25.70 31.12
CA ASN A 58 51.10 24.31 31.36
C ASN A 58 50.77 24.05 32.83
N THR A 59 51.43 24.74 33.76
CA THR A 59 51.14 24.62 35.20
C THR A 59 49.85 25.35 35.55
N LEU A 60 49.55 26.49 34.91
CA LEU A 60 48.27 27.20 35.01
C LEU A 60 47.14 26.39 34.36
N GLN A 61 47.38 25.78 33.21
CA GLN A 61 46.44 24.89 32.54
C GLN A 61 46.17 23.65 33.41
N LYS A 62 47.21 22.99 33.94
CA LYS A 62 47.07 21.88 34.90
C LYS A 62 46.39 22.30 36.19
N LYS A 63 46.64 23.50 36.72
CA LYS A 63 45.96 24.04 37.91
C LYS A 63 44.50 24.40 37.62
N TYR A 64 44.22 24.91 36.42
CA TYR A 64 42.87 25.20 35.94
C TYR A 64 42.09 23.90 35.72
N ASP A 65 42.71 22.89 35.10
CA ASP A 65 42.14 21.55 34.91
C ASP A 65 41.98 20.81 36.24
N ALA A 66 42.92 20.96 37.19
CA ALA A 66 42.80 20.42 38.54
C ALA A 66 41.73 21.16 39.37
N MET A 67 41.58 22.49 39.22
CA MET A 67 40.46 23.25 39.79
C MET A 67 39.14 22.84 39.17
N ARG A 68 39.11 22.56 37.86
CA ARG A 68 37.91 22.10 37.15
C ARG A 68 37.54 20.66 37.56
N GLN A 69 38.51 19.79 37.78
CA GLN A 69 38.32 18.45 38.34
C GLN A 69 37.85 18.51 39.80
N GLY A 70 38.42 19.40 40.61
CA GLY A 70 37.99 19.65 42.00
C GLY A 70 36.58 20.26 42.07
N ALA A 71 36.25 21.17 41.17
CA ALA A 71 34.91 21.74 41.03
C ALA A 71 33.88 20.66 40.64
N ALA A 72 34.23 19.76 39.72
CA ALA A 72 33.35 18.66 39.33
C ALA A 72 33.08 17.67 40.48
N THR A 73 34.01 17.49 41.42
CA THR A 73 33.79 16.64 42.62
C THR A 73 32.87 17.25 43.67
N VAL A 74 32.79 18.58 43.79
CA VAL A 74 31.97 19.26 44.81
C VAL A 74 30.62 19.72 44.27
N LEU A 75 30.50 19.86 42.93
CA LEU A 75 29.26 20.25 42.26
C LEU A 75 28.03 19.42 42.71
N PRO A 76 28.10 18.08 42.91
CA PRO A 76 26.97 17.29 43.40
C PRO A 76 26.46 17.74 44.79
N GLU A 77 27.36 18.16 45.68
CA GLU A 77 27.01 18.63 47.03
C GLU A 77 26.31 20.01 46.98
N PHE A 78 26.77 20.89 46.09
CA PHE A 78 26.10 22.16 45.80
C PHE A 78 24.70 21.95 45.21
N LEU A 79 24.55 20.98 44.29
CA LEU A 79 23.27 20.65 43.66
C LEU A 79 22.28 20.06 44.67
N ASP A 80 22.71 19.14 45.54
CA ASP A 80 21.87 18.55 46.59
C ASP A 80 21.39 19.62 47.60
N LYS A 81 22.31 20.47 48.06
CA LYS A 81 21.99 21.54 49.01
C LYS A 81 21.04 22.57 48.42
N ALA A 82 21.31 23.06 47.20
CA ALA A 82 20.42 24.00 46.55
C ALA A 82 19.06 23.37 46.21
N GLY A 83 19.02 22.09 45.82
CA GLY A 83 17.78 21.34 45.57
C GLY A 83 16.87 21.31 46.80
N LYS A 84 17.43 21.01 47.98
CA LYS A 84 16.70 21.04 49.26
C LYS A 84 16.09 22.41 49.58
N HIS A 85 16.84 23.49 49.38
CA HIS A 85 16.32 24.84 49.58
C HIS A 85 15.19 25.20 48.61
N VAL A 86 15.26 24.73 47.35
CA VAL A 86 14.15 24.89 46.39
C VAL A 86 12.91 24.12 46.86
N GLU A 87 13.05 22.89 47.35
CA GLU A 87 11.93 22.08 47.87
C GLU A 87 11.28 22.70 49.13
N MET A 88 12.07 23.40 49.95
CA MET A 88 11.60 24.13 51.13
C MET A 88 11.02 25.52 50.82
N GLY A 89 11.02 25.96 49.56
CA GLY A 89 10.52 27.27 49.14
C GLY A 89 11.46 28.44 49.41
N GLU A 90 12.71 28.18 49.81
CA GLU A 90 13.72 29.18 50.15
C GLU A 90 14.51 29.64 48.91
N ILE A 91 13.80 30.24 47.94
CA ILE A 91 14.30 30.49 46.58
C ILE A 91 15.52 31.43 46.54
N GLU A 92 15.61 32.42 47.44
CA GLU A 92 16.76 33.33 47.49
C GLU A 92 18.04 32.63 47.95
N GLU A 93 17.95 31.72 48.91
CA GLU A 93 19.11 30.99 49.43
C GLU A 93 19.59 29.96 48.41
N ALA A 94 18.65 29.27 47.73
CA ALA A 94 18.97 28.44 46.58
C ALA A 94 19.69 29.24 45.48
N GLN A 95 19.27 30.47 45.17
CA GLN A 95 19.91 31.29 44.13
C GLN A 95 21.35 31.69 44.49
N LYS A 96 21.65 31.99 45.76
CA LYS A 96 23.03 32.28 46.20
C LYS A 96 23.94 31.08 45.99
N ILE A 97 23.46 29.88 46.31
CA ILE A 97 24.21 28.63 46.17
C ILE A 97 24.46 28.33 44.68
N VAL A 98 23.43 28.44 43.84
CA VAL A 98 23.54 28.21 42.38
C VAL A 98 24.42 29.26 41.69
N SER A 99 24.39 30.52 42.12
CA SER A 99 25.25 31.58 41.56
C SER A 99 26.73 31.32 41.81
N ARG A 100 27.09 30.76 42.98
CA ARG A 100 28.47 30.33 43.27
C ARG A 100 28.88 29.09 42.48
N ALA A 101 27.98 28.12 42.34
CA ALA A 101 28.23 26.93 41.53
C ALA A 101 28.36 27.27 40.02
N SER A 102 27.68 28.31 39.54
CA SER A 102 27.76 28.77 38.14
C SER A 102 29.13 29.34 37.78
N LEU A 103 29.88 29.88 38.73
CA LEU A 103 31.28 30.31 38.52
C LEU A 103 32.23 29.13 38.28
N LEU A 104 31.85 27.93 38.76
CA LEU A 104 32.67 26.73 38.72
C LEU A 104 32.38 25.84 37.51
N SER A 105 31.10 25.70 37.13
CA SER A 105 30.68 24.88 35.98
C SER A 105 29.44 25.45 35.27
N PRO A 106 29.57 26.56 34.53
CA PRO A 106 28.44 27.32 33.98
C PRO A 106 27.61 26.59 32.90
N ALA A 107 28.14 25.52 32.31
CA ALA A 107 27.49 24.74 31.27
C ALA A 107 26.97 23.38 31.76
N ASP A 108 27.02 23.10 33.07
CA ASP A 108 26.55 21.84 33.62
C ASP A 108 25.01 21.72 33.50
N PRO A 109 24.49 20.63 32.91
CA PRO A 109 23.04 20.48 32.69
C PRO A 109 22.19 20.45 33.96
N ASP A 110 22.68 19.87 35.07
CA ASP A 110 21.91 19.76 36.31
C ASP A 110 21.90 21.09 37.06
N LEU A 111 23.00 21.84 36.97
CA LEU A 111 23.07 23.20 37.49
C LEU A 111 22.16 24.15 36.74
N LEU A 112 22.20 24.13 35.41
CA LEU A 112 21.33 24.94 34.56
C LEU A 112 19.86 24.60 34.81
N LEU A 113 19.54 23.33 35.07
CA LEU A 113 18.19 22.89 35.39
C LEU A 113 17.69 23.47 36.72
N LEU A 114 18.54 23.44 37.75
CA LEU A 114 18.20 24.02 39.04
C LEU A 114 18.05 25.55 38.96
N GLN A 115 18.90 26.18 38.15
CA GLN A 115 18.85 27.62 37.88
C GLN A 115 17.55 28.01 37.13
N ALA A 116 17.14 27.21 36.14
CA ALA A 116 15.86 27.38 35.46
C ALA A 116 14.68 27.28 36.44
N ARG A 117 14.71 26.32 37.38
CA ARG A 117 13.65 26.16 38.41
C ARG A 117 13.55 27.33 39.36
N ILE A 118 14.68 27.90 39.75
CA ILE A 118 14.73 29.11 40.58
C ILE A 118 14.11 30.29 39.83
N TYR A 119 14.48 30.51 38.56
CA TYR A 119 13.90 31.58 37.75
C TYR A 119 12.40 31.40 37.51
N MET A 120 11.95 30.15 37.26
CA MET A 120 10.52 29.82 37.18
C MET A 120 9.78 30.16 38.47
N ALA A 121 10.34 29.81 39.64
CA ALA A 121 9.75 30.10 40.94
C ALA A 121 9.69 31.61 41.26
N LYS A 122 10.54 32.42 40.59
CA LYS A 122 10.55 33.89 40.67
C LYS A 122 9.69 34.57 39.60
N GLU A 123 9.01 33.80 38.76
CA GLU A 123 8.27 34.28 37.59
C GLU A 123 9.11 35.02 36.52
N ASP A 124 10.45 34.93 36.57
CA ASP A 124 11.37 35.47 35.55
C ASP A 124 11.57 34.45 34.43
N MET A 125 10.57 34.37 33.56
CA MET A 125 10.60 33.44 32.43
C MET A 125 11.77 33.74 31.48
N PRO A 126 12.06 35.00 31.05
CA PRO A 126 13.22 35.36 30.22
C PRO A 126 14.55 34.79 30.71
N ALA A 127 14.81 34.85 32.01
CA ALA A 127 16.01 34.25 32.59
C ALA A 127 15.94 32.71 32.60
N ALA A 128 14.77 32.13 32.87
CA ALA A 128 14.58 30.67 32.83
C ALA A 128 14.81 30.09 31.42
N ALA A 129 14.31 30.74 30.36
CA ALA A 129 14.50 30.31 28.97
C ALA A 129 15.98 30.23 28.58
N LYS A 130 16.80 31.17 29.06
CA LYS A 130 18.25 31.23 28.78
C LYS A 130 19.05 30.08 29.38
N CYS A 131 18.50 29.35 30.36
CA CYS A 131 19.15 28.19 30.96
C CYS A 131 18.97 26.91 30.11
N PHE A 132 17.86 26.78 29.38
CA PHE A 132 17.54 25.56 28.62
C PHE A 132 18.50 25.19 27.48
N PRO A 133 19.30 26.10 26.89
CA PRO A 133 20.27 25.69 25.89
C PRO A 133 21.32 24.67 26.30
N GLY A 134 21.68 24.59 27.58
CA GLY A 134 22.59 23.58 28.10
C GLY A 134 21.91 22.39 28.78
N ILE A 135 20.57 22.30 28.76
CA ILE A 135 19.82 21.22 29.42
C ILE A 135 19.31 20.24 28.34
N PRO A 136 19.75 18.97 28.35
CA PRO A 136 19.19 17.95 27.46
C PRO A 136 17.69 17.77 27.71
N ALA A 137 16.89 17.73 26.64
CA ALA A 137 15.44 17.51 26.72
C ALA A 137 15.04 16.23 27.49
N SER A 138 15.93 15.24 27.59
CA SER A 138 15.71 14.03 28.40
C SER A 138 15.68 14.28 29.92
N LYS A 139 16.29 15.36 30.42
CA LYS A 139 16.43 15.63 31.86
C LYS A 139 15.21 16.32 32.49
N ASP A 140 14.58 17.28 31.81
CA ASP A 140 13.37 17.93 32.34
C ASP A 140 12.39 18.40 31.27
N LYS A 141 11.68 17.44 30.67
CA LYS A 141 10.58 17.71 29.74
C LYS A 141 9.46 18.55 30.37
N LYS A 142 9.18 18.37 31.66
CA LYS A 142 8.08 19.06 32.35
C LYS A 142 8.41 20.54 32.57
N GLY A 143 9.64 20.85 32.96
CA GLY A 143 10.14 22.21 33.11
C GLY A 143 10.16 22.98 31.78
N LEU A 144 10.71 22.36 30.73
CA LEU A 144 10.66 22.90 29.35
C LEU A 144 9.22 23.25 28.92
N ARG A 145 8.30 22.32 29.17
CA ARG A 145 6.86 22.51 28.87
C ARG A 145 6.24 23.61 29.71
N HIS A 146 6.56 23.69 31.00
CA HIS A 146 6.03 24.71 31.89
C HIS A 146 6.44 26.11 31.46
N VAL A 147 7.73 26.30 31.18
CA VAL A 147 8.28 27.56 30.66
C VAL A 147 7.62 27.91 29.34
N ALA A 148 7.63 27.00 28.37
CA ALA A 148 7.07 27.25 27.05
C ALA A 148 5.55 27.56 27.07
N ASN A 149 4.77 26.90 27.94
CA ASN A 149 3.34 27.18 28.12
C ASN A 149 3.10 28.58 28.71
N GLN A 150 3.82 28.95 29.77
CA GLN A 150 3.72 30.27 30.40
C GLN A 150 4.15 31.39 29.44
N TYR A 151 5.11 31.11 28.56
CA TYR A 151 5.46 32.02 27.47
C TYR A 151 4.39 32.12 26.40
N SER A 152 3.83 30.99 25.98
CA SER A 152 2.78 30.98 24.97
C SER A 152 1.57 31.82 25.39
N SER A 153 1.27 31.94 26.70
CA SER A 153 0.18 32.77 27.22
C SER A 153 0.56 34.24 27.41
N LYS A 154 1.83 34.58 27.72
CA LYS A 154 2.30 35.95 28.00
C LYS A 154 2.90 36.71 26.80
N ALA A 155 3.20 36.04 25.68
CA ALA A 155 3.89 36.61 24.52
C ALA A 155 3.06 37.57 23.63
N SER A 156 2.29 38.48 24.23
CA SER A 156 1.74 39.67 23.55
C SER A 156 2.69 40.88 23.65
N GLN A 157 3.88 40.71 24.22
CA GLN A 157 4.92 41.73 24.31
C GLN A 157 6.23 41.21 23.68
N ASP A 158 6.79 42.02 22.78
CA ASP A 158 7.96 41.78 21.91
C ASP A 158 9.31 41.61 22.64
N GLU A 159 9.38 40.78 23.69
CA GLU A 159 10.58 40.74 24.55
C GLU A 159 11.67 39.73 24.12
N MET A 160 11.37 38.75 23.25
CA MET A 160 12.32 37.68 22.92
C MET A 160 12.73 37.66 21.45
N ARG A 161 14.05 37.60 21.19
CA ARG A 161 14.60 37.57 19.83
C ARG A 161 14.15 36.29 19.12
N LEU A 162 13.99 36.35 17.79
CA LEU A 162 13.56 35.21 16.97
C LEU A 162 14.43 33.96 17.19
N GLU A 163 15.73 34.16 17.40
CA GLU A 163 16.72 33.11 17.67
C GLU A 163 16.41 32.31 18.94
N GLU A 164 16.01 32.98 20.02
CA GLU A 164 15.69 32.35 21.30
C GLU A 164 14.40 31.50 21.17
N ARG A 165 13.45 31.95 20.34
CA ARG A 165 12.22 31.20 20.03
C ARG A 165 12.51 29.94 19.23
N ILE A 166 13.31 30.07 18.17
CA ILE A 166 13.77 28.93 17.35
C ILE A 166 14.49 27.89 18.22
N PHE A 167 15.34 28.35 19.13
CA PHE A 167 16.05 27.48 20.04
C PHE A 167 15.11 26.68 20.97
N MET A 168 14.21 27.37 21.68
CA MET A 168 13.25 26.70 22.57
C MET A 168 12.38 25.69 21.81
N VAL A 169 11.93 26.06 20.62
CA VAL A 169 11.18 25.18 19.74
C VAL A 169 11.96 23.90 19.41
N GLY A 170 13.25 24.01 19.06
CA GLY A 170 14.10 22.84 18.82
C GLY A 170 14.19 21.90 20.02
N GLN A 171 14.26 22.44 21.25
CA GLN A 171 14.24 21.62 22.47
C GLN A 171 12.87 20.95 22.71
N ILE A 172 11.78 21.63 22.38
CA ILE A 172 10.42 21.11 22.49
C ILE A 172 10.18 19.98 21.48
N GLU A 173 10.64 20.15 20.23
CA GLU A 173 10.60 19.11 19.20
C GLU A 173 11.37 17.86 19.64
N GLN A 174 12.58 18.02 20.20
CA GLN A 174 13.34 16.91 20.79
C GLN A 174 12.63 16.26 21.98
N GLY A 175 11.88 17.05 22.76
CA GLY A 175 11.06 16.57 23.86
C GLY A 175 9.79 15.81 23.43
N GLY A 176 9.29 16.05 22.22
CA GLY A 176 8.07 15.49 21.64
C GLY A 176 6.78 16.29 21.92
N ASP A 177 6.87 17.53 22.38
CA ASP A 177 5.69 18.36 22.72
C ASP A 177 5.32 19.32 21.56
N TYR A 178 4.91 18.73 20.45
CA TYR A 178 4.65 19.44 19.19
C TYR A 178 3.56 20.52 19.28
N ALA A 179 2.61 20.41 20.23
CA ALA A 179 1.54 21.38 20.40
C ALA A 179 2.07 22.76 20.82
N VAL A 180 3.03 22.79 21.75
CA VAL A 180 3.64 24.03 22.23
C VAL A 180 4.58 24.61 21.18
N ALA A 181 5.39 23.76 20.52
CA ALA A 181 6.25 24.18 19.43
C ALA A 181 5.45 24.83 18.29
N ALA A 182 4.32 24.23 17.90
CA ALA A 182 3.45 24.80 16.88
C ALA A 182 2.92 26.19 17.26
N CYS A 183 2.55 26.42 18.52
CA CYS A 183 2.09 27.72 19.00
C CYS A 183 3.19 28.80 18.85
N LEU A 184 4.42 28.45 19.20
CA LEU A 184 5.57 29.34 19.08
C LEU A 184 5.90 29.67 17.62
N TYR A 185 5.90 28.69 16.71
CA TYR A 185 6.09 28.94 15.27
C TYR A 185 5.00 29.83 14.68
N ALA A 186 3.73 29.61 15.05
CA ALA A 186 2.63 30.47 14.61
C ALA A 186 2.83 31.93 15.03
N LYS A 187 3.25 32.16 16.28
CA LYS A 187 3.59 33.50 16.78
C LYS A 187 4.86 34.09 16.14
N GLY A 188 5.78 33.24 15.68
CA GLY A 188 6.98 33.64 14.96
C GLY A 188 6.77 33.92 13.46
N GLY A 189 5.57 33.63 12.92
CA GLY A 189 5.23 33.85 11.51
C GLY A 189 5.47 32.65 10.58
N ASP A 190 6.01 31.52 11.07
CA ASP A 190 6.21 30.31 10.28
C ASP A 190 4.98 29.38 10.39
N ILE A 191 3.98 29.69 9.56
CA ILE A 191 2.67 29.03 9.60
C ILE A 191 2.76 27.58 9.12
N GLU A 192 3.55 27.27 8.08
CA GLU A 192 3.64 25.90 7.55
C GLU A 192 4.31 24.97 8.55
N LYS A 193 5.39 25.41 9.20
CA LYS A 193 6.04 24.60 10.23
C LYS A 193 5.14 24.43 11.46
N SER A 194 4.37 25.45 11.82
CA SER A 194 3.34 25.34 12.85
C SER A 194 2.27 24.30 12.52
N ILE A 195 1.78 24.27 11.27
CA ILE A 195 0.82 23.27 10.79
C ILE A 195 1.43 21.87 10.85
N ASP A 196 2.66 21.69 10.36
CA ASP A 196 3.36 20.40 10.37
C ASP A 196 3.43 19.80 11.78
N LEU A 197 3.83 20.61 12.76
CA LEU A 197 3.91 20.17 14.15
C LEU A 197 2.54 19.87 14.77
N ARG A 198 1.50 20.66 14.44
CA ARG A 198 0.12 20.31 14.83
C ARG A 198 -0.30 18.97 14.26
N MET A 199 0.00 18.70 12.98
CA MET A 199 -0.29 17.42 12.34
C MET A 199 0.44 16.25 13.02
N GLN A 200 1.70 16.44 13.41
CA GLN A 200 2.47 15.46 14.18
C GLN A 200 1.87 15.22 15.58
N SER A 201 1.46 16.28 16.27
CA SER A 201 0.76 16.20 17.56
C SER A 201 -0.54 15.39 17.45
N ILE A 202 -1.35 15.68 16.43
CA ILE A 202 -2.62 14.99 16.17
C ILE A 202 -2.36 13.52 15.84
N LYS A 203 -1.36 13.22 15.01
CA LYS A 203 -0.97 11.85 14.70
C LYS A 203 -0.63 11.08 15.98
N ALA A 204 0.19 11.66 16.86
CA ALA A 204 0.55 11.05 18.13
C ALA A 204 -0.67 10.81 19.02
N ALA A 205 -1.54 11.81 19.18
CA ALA A 205 -2.76 11.70 19.97
C ALA A 205 -3.74 10.65 19.41
N MET A 206 -3.89 10.56 18.08
CA MET A 206 -4.72 9.54 17.44
C MET A 206 -4.16 8.12 17.62
N VAL A 207 -2.84 7.95 17.58
CA VAL A 207 -2.20 6.66 17.88
C VAL A 207 -2.44 6.25 19.34
N GLU A 208 -2.26 7.19 20.27
CA GLU A 208 -2.48 6.96 21.70
C GLU A 208 -3.93 6.61 22.02
N ALA A 209 -4.89 7.30 21.39
CA ALA A 209 -6.31 7.03 21.56
C ALA A 209 -6.76 5.69 20.94
N ASN A 210 -5.96 5.08 20.07
CA ASN A 210 -6.30 3.86 19.35
C ASN A 210 -5.19 2.79 19.43
N PRO A 211 -4.87 2.27 20.64
CA PRO A 211 -3.72 1.40 20.87
C PRO A 211 -3.81 0.03 20.17
N THR A 212 -5.02 -0.36 19.73
CA THR A 212 -5.27 -1.63 19.02
C THR A 212 -4.95 -1.57 17.53
N ILE A 213 -4.62 -0.39 16.98
CA ILE A 213 -4.29 -0.24 15.56
C ILE A 213 -2.80 -0.52 15.35
N HIS A 214 -2.49 -1.79 15.11
CA HIS A 214 -1.17 -2.21 14.65
C HIS A 214 -1.04 -1.84 13.16
N ASN A 215 -0.30 -0.77 12.83
CA ASN A 215 -0.12 -0.18 11.48
C ASN A 215 -1.03 1.01 11.13
N PHE A 216 -1.12 2.00 12.04
CA PHE A 216 -1.85 3.24 11.80
C PHE A 216 -1.23 4.06 10.66
N LYS A 217 -1.94 4.16 9.53
CA LYS A 217 -1.55 5.00 8.39
C LYS A 217 -2.13 6.41 8.54
N PHE A 218 -1.24 7.39 8.68
CA PHE A 218 -1.57 8.82 8.75
C PHE A 218 -0.58 9.56 7.85
N ILE A 219 -1.05 9.92 6.66
CA ILE A 219 -0.24 10.53 5.61
C ILE A 219 -0.80 11.92 5.33
N TYR A 220 0.06 12.94 5.32
CA TYR A 220 -0.35 14.29 4.96
C TYR A 220 0.73 15.00 4.15
N SER A 221 0.31 16.02 3.42
CA SER A 221 1.19 16.98 2.74
C SER A 221 0.72 18.39 3.03
N ILE A 222 1.66 19.32 3.15
CA ILE A 222 1.39 20.75 3.34
C ILE A 222 1.88 21.49 2.11
N ALA A 223 1.03 22.33 1.53
CA ALA A 223 1.41 23.23 0.45
C ALA A 223 0.57 24.51 0.53
N ASN A 224 1.21 25.67 0.48
CA ASN A 224 0.55 26.98 0.59
C ASN A 224 -0.32 27.06 1.85
N CYS A 225 0.22 26.62 3.00
CA CYS A 225 -0.49 26.52 4.28
C CYS A 225 -1.79 25.68 4.28
N LYS A 226 -2.00 24.82 3.28
CA LYS A 226 -3.15 23.93 3.16
C LYS A 226 -2.72 22.48 3.34
N VAL A 227 -3.60 21.68 3.96
CA VAL A 227 -3.32 20.27 4.28
C VAL A 227 -4.16 19.35 3.41
N ASN A 228 -3.49 18.37 2.80
CA ASN A 228 -4.14 17.16 2.27
C ASN A 228 -3.88 16.03 3.27
N LEU A 229 -4.93 15.34 3.71
CA LEU A 229 -4.86 14.34 4.77
C LEU A 229 -5.51 13.02 4.32
N GLU A 230 -4.75 11.94 4.45
CA GLU A 230 -5.10 10.57 4.06
C GLU A 230 -4.97 9.63 5.27
N ILE A 231 -6.12 9.14 5.75
CA ILE A 231 -6.28 8.22 6.87
C ILE A 231 -7.29 7.12 6.49
N ALA A 232 -7.32 6.69 5.22
CA ALA A 232 -8.25 5.64 4.79
C ALA A 232 -7.95 4.26 5.41
N ASN A 233 -9.03 3.49 5.54
CA ASN A 233 -9.07 2.12 6.05
C ASN A 233 -8.45 1.99 7.46
N GLN A 234 -8.56 3.05 8.27
CA GLN A 234 -8.19 3.04 9.68
C GLN A 234 -9.46 3.00 10.52
N PRO A 235 -9.56 2.18 11.59
CA PRO A 235 -10.76 2.08 12.43
C PRO A 235 -10.94 3.28 13.38
N LEU A 236 -10.72 4.50 12.87
CA LEU A 236 -10.84 5.77 13.57
C LEU A 236 -12.31 6.11 13.79
N GLY A 237 -12.71 6.40 15.03
CA GLY A 237 -14.08 6.83 15.37
C GLY A 237 -14.21 8.33 15.61
N ASP A 238 -13.20 8.95 16.23
CA ASP A 238 -13.21 10.36 16.59
C ASP A 238 -12.26 11.18 15.71
N ILE A 239 -12.77 12.29 15.16
CA ILE A 239 -12.03 13.26 14.36
C ILE A 239 -12.08 14.67 14.96
N SER A 240 -12.49 14.81 16.22
CA SER A 240 -12.58 16.08 16.95
C SER A 240 -11.28 16.90 16.87
N LEU A 241 -10.12 16.23 16.91
CA LEU A 241 -8.79 16.82 16.82
C LEU A 241 -8.49 17.51 15.47
N LEU A 242 -9.28 17.23 14.43
CA LEU A 242 -9.10 17.87 13.11
C LEU A 242 -9.73 19.26 13.02
N LYS A 243 -10.56 19.63 14.00
CA LYS A 243 -11.34 20.86 13.98
C LYS A 243 -10.43 22.09 13.86
N GLY A 244 -10.75 22.97 12.91
CA GLY A 244 -10.08 24.26 12.71
C GLY A 244 -8.71 24.18 12.02
N LEU A 245 -8.28 23.00 11.57
CA LEU A 245 -7.09 22.88 10.74
C LEU A 245 -7.38 23.34 9.30
N PRO A 246 -6.37 23.85 8.59
CA PRO A 246 -6.52 24.28 7.19
C PRO A 246 -6.51 23.08 6.23
N ILE A 247 -7.30 22.04 6.52
CA ILE A 247 -7.46 20.87 5.66
C ILE A 247 -8.35 21.27 4.49
N VAL A 248 -7.88 20.97 3.27
CA VAL A 248 -8.61 21.18 2.01
C VAL A 248 -8.97 19.88 1.31
N SER A 249 -8.27 18.80 1.62
CA SER A 249 -8.57 17.46 1.12
C SER A 249 -8.49 16.48 2.29
N LEU A 250 -9.58 15.75 2.53
CA LEU A 250 -9.68 14.78 3.60
C LEU A 250 -10.19 13.45 3.06
N ASN A 251 -9.39 12.40 3.20
CA ASN A 251 -9.81 11.03 2.97
C ASN A 251 -9.77 10.23 4.28
N ILE A 252 -10.97 9.87 4.77
CA ILE A 252 -11.17 9.01 5.94
C ILE A 252 -12.09 7.84 5.59
N SER A 253 -12.08 7.42 4.32
CA SER A 253 -12.87 6.28 3.85
C SER A 253 -12.51 4.99 4.60
N GLY A 254 -13.48 4.10 4.78
CA GLY A 254 -13.29 2.84 5.51
C GLY A 254 -13.02 3.03 7.00
N SER A 255 -13.34 4.20 7.56
CA SER A 255 -13.23 4.48 9.00
C SER A 255 -14.47 4.11 9.79
N LYS A 256 -14.41 4.26 11.12
CA LYS A 256 -15.54 4.10 12.04
C LYS A 256 -16.17 5.44 12.43
N VAL A 257 -15.88 6.50 11.69
CA VAL A 257 -16.39 7.84 11.99
C VAL A 257 -17.90 7.87 11.75
N GLU A 258 -18.66 8.19 12.80
CA GLU A 258 -20.10 8.40 12.73
C GLU A 258 -20.43 9.90 12.75
N ASN A 259 -19.71 10.67 13.57
CA ASN A 259 -19.95 12.09 13.78
C ASN A 259 -18.89 12.94 13.08
N ILE A 260 -19.34 13.77 12.13
CA ILE A 260 -18.49 14.68 11.37
C ILE A 260 -18.65 16.16 11.77
N ALA A 261 -19.21 16.46 12.93
CA ALA A 261 -19.41 17.83 13.42
C ALA A 261 -18.11 18.65 13.49
N ALA A 262 -16.96 17.98 13.68
CA ALA A 262 -15.63 18.60 13.65
C ALA A 262 -15.31 19.28 12.30
N LEU A 263 -15.97 18.86 11.21
CA LEU A 263 -15.75 19.39 9.86
C LEU A 263 -16.52 20.68 9.56
N LYS A 264 -17.49 21.04 10.41
CA LYS A 264 -18.38 22.18 10.17
C LYS A 264 -17.59 23.48 9.96
N GLY A 265 -17.83 24.14 8.83
CA GLY A 265 -17.21 25.43 8.48
C GLY A 265 -15.76 25.34 7.98
N MET A 266 -15.21 24.14 7.82
CA MET A 266 -13.89 23.97 7.21
C MET A 266 -13.93 24.29 5.71
N GLN A 267 -12.77 24.66 5.14
CA GLN A 267 -12.62 25.03 3.73
C GLN A 267 -12.23 23.82 2.87
N LEU A 268 -12.94 22.69 3.06
CA LEU A 268 -12.70 21.46 2.32
C LEU A 268 -13.16 21.61 0.87
N ASN A 269 -12.29 21.23 -0.07
CA ASN A 269 -12.60 21.06 -1.48
C ASN A 269 -12.90 19.59 -1.83
N PHE A 270 -12.22 18.65 -1.17
CA PHE A 270 -12.38 17.22 -1.34
C PHE A 270 -12.66 16.54 0.00
N LEU A 271 -13.71 15.71 0.05
CA LEU A 271 -14.05 14.90 1.21
C LEU A 271 -14.46 13.49 0.77
N ASN A 272 -13.73 12.49 1.27
CA ASN A 272 -14.07 11.08 1.07
C ASN A 272 -14.41 10.40 2.41
N LEU A 273 -15.69 10.08 2.56
CA LEU A 273 -16.28 9.37 3.70
C LEU A 273 -16.72 7.95 3.33
N ALA A 274 -16.34 7.44 2.16
CA ALA A 274 -16.83 6.16 1.66
C ALA A 274 -16.67 5.05 2.70
N ARG A 275 -17.71 4.27 2.94
CA ARG A 275 -17.75 3.16 3.92
C ARG A 275 -17.53 3.56 5.38
N ALA A 276 -17.63 4.85 5.72
CA ALA A 276 -17.76 5.29 7.10
C ALA A 276 -19.25 5.24 7.54
N PRO A 277 -19.57 4.87 8.78
CA PRO A 277 -20.95 4.75 9.27
C PRO A 277 -21.67 6.10 9.50
N VAL A 278 -21.29 7.17 8.78
CA VAL A 278 -21.90 8.50 8.85
C VAL A 278 -23.34 8.46 8.37
N SER A 279 -24.26 9.04 9.16
CA SER A 279 -25.67 9.20 8.82
C SER A 279 -26.09 10.66 8.70
N ASP A 280 -25.52 11.54 9.52
CA ASP A 280 -25.80 12.98 9.52
C ASP A 280 -24.72 13.75 8.76
N ILE A 281 -25.11 14.36 7.64
CA ILE A 281 -24.26 15.24 6.84
C ILE A 281 -24.62 16.72 6.97
N SER A 282 -25.48 17.10 7.92
CA SER A 282 -25.78 18.50 8.23
C SER A 282 -24.55 19.39 8.48
N PRO A 283 -23.42 18.89 9.04
CA PRO A 283 -22.20 19.69 9.16
C PRO A 283 -21.60 20.14 7.82
N LEU A 284 -21.99 19.51 6.70
CA LEU A 284 -21.47 19.81 5.36
C LEU A 284 -22.19 20.97 4.66
N ALA A 285 -23.33 21.42 5.21
CA ALA A 285 -24.18 22.42 4.55
C ALA A 285 -23.42 23.71 4.23
N GLY A 286 -23.49 24.15 2.97
CA GLY A 286 -22.88 25.39 2.49
C GLY A 286 -21.35 25.37 2.38
N MET A 287 -20.70 24.22 2.57
CA MET A 287 -19.25 24.11 2.42
C MET A 287 -18.82 24.20 0.94
N PRO A 288 -17.60 24.69 0.65
CA PRO A 288 -17.11 24.88 -0.73
C PRO A 288 -16.59 23.58 -1.36
N LEU A 289 -17.22 22.44 -1.06
CA LEU A 289 -16.81 21.14 -1.58
C LEU A 289 -17.07 21.07 -3.08
N ALA A 290 -16.05 20.69 -3.85
CA ALA A 290 -16.18 20.32 -5.25
C ALA A 290 -16.38 18.81 -5.41
N ASN A 291 -15.79 18.01 -4.51
CA ASN A 291 -15.76 16.55 -4.61
C ASN A 291 -16.20 15.93 -3.29
N LEU A 292 -17.28 15.14 -3.33
CA LEU A 292 -17.82 14.46 -2.16
C LEU A 292 -18.12 13.00 -2.46
N ASN A 293 -17.57 12.11 -1.65
CA ASN A 293 -17.84 10.69 -1.71
C ASN A 293 -18.48 10.18 -0.41
N LEU A 294 -19.74 9.74 -0.52
CA LEU A 294 -20.57 9.17 0.55
C LEU A 294 -20.91 7.70 0.31
N ASP A 295 -20.20 7.04 -0.61
CA ASP A 295 -20.45 5.66 -1.01
C ASP A 295 -20.51 4.71 0.20
N GLY A 296 -21.56 3.91 0.30
CA GLY A 296 -21.71 2.90 1.36
C GLY A 296 -21.72 3.46 2.79
N THR A 297 -22.10 4.74 2.96
CA THR A 297 -22.39 5.33 4.28
C THR A 297 -23.82 4.98 4.73
N LYS A 298 -24.29 5.57 5.84
CA LYS A 298 -25.65 5.40 6.37
C LYS A 298 -26.55 6.61 6.10
N VAL A 299 -26.14 7.50 5.18
CA VAL A 299 -26.90 8.70 4.84
C VAL A 299 -28.22 8.34 4.16
N THR A 300 -29.30 8.94 4.63
CA THR A 300 -30.67 8.74 4.11
C THR A 300 -31.30 10.02 3.57
N SER A 301 -30.67 11.18 3.75
CA SER A 301 -31.10 12.46 3.21
C SER A 301 -29.91 13.26 2.72
N ILE A 302 -30.07 13.91 1.56
CA ILE A 302 -29.07 14.77 0.93
C ILE A 302 -29.47 16.25 0.91
N GLU A 303 -30.50 16.66 1.65
CA GLU A 303 -30.91 18.07 1.76
C GLU A 303 -29.75 19.03 2.12
N PRO A 304 -28.80 18.67 3.01
CA PRO A 304 -27.65 19.53 3.29
C PRO A 304 -26.77 19.87 2.08
N LEU A 305 -26.88 19.11 0.98
CA LEU A 305 -26.09 19.32 -0.24
C LEU A 305 -26.64 20.42 -1.16
N LYS A 306 -27.85 20.91 -0.90
CA LYS A 306 -28.57 21.85 -1.76
C LYS A 306 -27.73 23.10 -2.07
N GLY A 307 -27.55 23.37 -3.36
CA GLY A 307 -26.84 24.55 -3.85
C GLY A 307 -25.33 24.55 -3.63
N MET A 308 -24.73 23.44 -3.18
CA MET A 308 -23.28 23.32 -3.05
C MET A 308 -22.59 23.31 -4.43
N PRO A 309 -21.34 23.80 -4.54
CA PRO A 309 -20.61 23.88 -5.81
C PRO A 309 -19.99 22.53 -6.23
N LEU A 310 -20.69 21.42 -5.96
CA LEU A 310 -20.19 20.08 -6.24
C LEU A 310 -20.09 19.85 -7.75
N THR A 311 -18.95 19.33 -8.18
CA THR A 311 -18.68 18.88 -9.55
C THR A 311 -18.63 17.36 -9.66
N ASN A 312 -18.26 16.67 -8.58
CA ASN A 312 -18.24 15.21 -8.48
C ASN A 312 -18.94 14.75 -7.20
N LEU A 313 -19.98 13.93 -7.35
CA LEU A 313 -20.77 13.41 -6.25
C LEU A 313 -20.98 11.90 -6.38
N ILE A 314 -20.56 11.17 -5.36
CA ILE A 314 -20.74 9.72 -5.25
C ILE A 314 -21.65 9.42 -4.06
N LEU A 315 -22.82 8.86 -4.35
CA LEU A 315 -23.88 8.44 -3.42
C LEU A 315 -24.17 6.94 -3.53
N SER A 316 -23.21 6.16 -4.04
CA SER A 316 -23.40 4.74 -4.31
C SER A 316 -23.74 3.95 -3.05
N ARG A 317 -24.54 2.89 -3.19
CA ARG A 317 -24.94 1.97 -2.12
C ARG A 317 -25.69 2.62 -0.96
N LEU A 318 -26.33 3.77 -1.19
CA LEU A 318 -27.20 4.45 -0.22
C LEU A 318 -28.67 4.08 -0.45
N SER A 319 -29.06 2.92 0.09
CA SER A 319 -30.43 2.37 -0.10
C SER A 319 -31.56 3.21 0.53
N GLY A 320 -31.23 4.22 1.34
CA GLY A 320 -32.18 5.20 1.88
C GLY A 320 -32.50 6.35 0.93
N ILE A 321 -31.70 6.57 -0.12
CA ILE A 321 -31.88 7.67 -1.06
C ILE A 321 -32.84 7.26 -2.18
N ASN A 322 -33.93 8.00 -2.33
CA ASN A 322 -34.93 7.83 -3.38
C ASN A 322 -35.27 9.13 -4.12
N ASP A 323 -35.08 10.28 -3.47
CA ASP A 323 -35.27 11.62 -4.01
C ASP A 323 -33.93 12.32 -4.19
N ILE A 324 -33.72 12.86 -5.39
CA ILE A 324 -32.54 13.64 -5.78
C ILE A 324 -32.92 15.05 -6.27
N SER A 325 -34.14 15.52 -5.98
CA SER A 325 -34.64 16.85 -6.32
C SER A 325 -33.68 17.98 -5.92
N VAL A 326 -32.98 17.81 -4.79
CA VAL A 326 -31.99 18.75 -4.27
C VAL A 326 -30.78 18.96 -5.18
N LEU A 327 -30.53 18.04 -6.12
CA LEU A 327 -29.41 18.12 -7.06
C LEU A 327 -29.72 18.99 -8.29
N ALA A 328 -30.98 19.38 -8.50
CA ALA A 328 -31.40 20.13 -9.68
C ALA A 328 -30.59 21.42 -9.84
N GLY A 329 -30.04 21.61 -11.04
CA GLY A 329 -29.27 22.81 -11.40
C GLY A 329 -27.86 22.89 -10.79
N MET A 330 -27.40 21.87 -10.06
CA MET A 330 -26.02 21.83 -9.55
C MET A 330 -24.99 21.65 -10.68
N PRO A 331 -23.76 22.15 -10.55
CA PRO A 331 -22.73 22.09 -11.60
C PRO A 331 -22.03 20.71 -11.68
N LEU A 332 -22.78 19.62 -11.45
CA LEU A 332 -22.23 18.27 -11.44
C LEU A 332 -21.79 17.85 -12.84
N MET A 333 -20.53 17.45 -12.95
CA MET A 333 -19.92 16.83 -14.13
C MET A 333 -19.94 15.30 -14.02
N GLU A 334 -19.86 14.77 -12.81
CA GLU A 334 -19.89 13.35 -12.50
C GLU A 334 -20.88 13.06 -11.37
N LEU A 335 -21.78 12.11 -11.62
CA LEU A 335 -22.74 11.64 -10.62
C LEU A 335 -22.79 10.11 -10.61
N ASN A 336 -22.61 9.53 -9.42
CA ASN A 336 -22.81 8.12 -9.19
C ASN A 336 -23.85 7.90 -8.08
N ILE A 337 -25.01 7.36 -8.45
CA ILE A 337 -26.12 7.00 -7.54
C ILE A 337 -26.40 5.49 -7.60
N GLU A 338 -25.39 4.68 -7.94
CA GLU A 338 -25.49 3.23 -8.03
C GLU A 338 -26.09 2.62 -6.76
N GLY A 339 -27.00 1.65 -6.90
CA GLY A 339 -27.57 0.91 -5.78
C GLY A 339 -28.42 1.75 -4.81
N THR A 340 -28.86 2.93 -5.24
CA THR A 340 -29.89 3.73 -4.55
C THR A 340 -31.30 3.29 -4.98
N LYS A 341 -32.34 3.86 -4.37
CA LYS A 341 -33.74 3.62 -4.73
C LYS A 341 -34.34 4.72 -5.62
N VAL A 342 -33.49 5.54 -6.22
CA VAL A 342 -33.91 6.63 -7.11
C VAL A 342 -34.63 6.05 -8.33
N SER A 343 -35.84 6.52 -8.60
CA SER A 343 -36.63 6.10 -9.77
C SER A 343 -36.92 7.25 -10.73
N ASP A 344 -37.01 8.47 -10.19
CA ASP A 344 -37.14 9.69 -10.97
C ASP A 344 -35.79 10.39 -11.12
N ILE A 345 -35.37 10.56 -12.38
CA ILE A 345 -34.15 11.28 -12.75
C ILE A 345 -34.47 12.63 -13.42
N SER A 346 -35.71 13.11 -13.34
CA SER A 346 -36.11 14.43 -13.82
C SER A 346 -35.23 15.58 -13.29
N PRO A 347 -34.67 15.54 -12.06
CA PRO A 347 -33.76 16.59 -11.58
C PRO A 347 -32.45 16.69 -12.36
N LEU A 348 -32.08 15.66 -13.13
CA LEU A 348 -30.83 15.63 -13.91
C LEU A 348 -30.92 16.37 -15.25
N LYS A 349 -32.12 16.79 -15.65
CA LYS A 349 -32.36 17.44 -16.94
C LYS A 349 -31.49 18.69 -17.08
N ASP A 350 -30.87 18.84 -18.25
CA ASP A 350 -30.02 19.99 -18.64
C ASP A 350 -28.75 20.19 -17.77
N MET A 351 -28.42 19.25 -16.88
CA MET A 351 -27.19 19.31 -16.08
C MET A 351 -25.93 19.07 -16.95
N PRO A 352 -24.76 19.62 -16.57
CA PRO A 352 -23.53 19.51 -17.37
C PRO A 352 -22.83 18.14 -17.25
N LEU A 353 -23.56 17.08 -16.89
CA LEU A 353 -23.00 15.75 -16.66
C LEU A 353 -22.30 15.22 -17.90
N THR A 354 -21.09 14.71 -17.68
CA THR A 354 -20.28 13.98 -18.66
C THR A 354 -20.17 12.49 -18.30
N SER A 355 -20.36 12.15 -17.04
CA SER A 355 -20.38 10.78 -16.52
C SER A 355 -21.56 10.56 -15.58
N LEU A 356 -22.36 9.53 -15.85
CA LEU A 356 -23.51 9.16 -15.04
C LEU A 356 -23.54 7.65 -14.80
N ASN A 357 -23.55 7.24 -13.53
CA ASN A 357 -23.79 5.87 -13.11
C ASN A 357 -25.06 5.81 -12.25
N ILE A 358 -26.10 5.16 -12.80
CA ILE A 358 -27.37 4.89 -12.10
C ILE A 358 -27.60 3.39 -11.92
N SER A 359 -26.55 2.58 -11.97
CA SER A 359 -26.68 1.11 -11.95
C SER A 359 -27.41 0.62 -10.70
N GLY A 360 -28.23 -0.43 -10.82
CA GLY A 360 -28.97 -1.02 -9.70
C GLY A 360 -30.09 -0.13 -9.14
N THR A 361 -30.49 0.92 -9.86
CA THR A 361 -31.64 1.75 -9.50
C THR A 361 -32.92 1.30 -10.23
N PRO A 362 -34.11 1.56 -9.68
CA PRO A 362 -35.39 1.23 -10.35
C PRO A 362 -35.75 2.12 -11.54
N VAL A 363 -34.84 2.94 -12.07
CA VAL A 363 -35.09 3.86 -13.21
C VAL A 363 -35.54 3.08 -14.44
N ALA A 364 -36.59 3.57 -15.09
CA ALA A 364 -37.17 2.99 -16.31
C ALA A 364 -37.20 3.96 -17.50
N LEU A 365 -37.34 5.26 -17.25
CA LEU A 365 -37.47 6.30 -18.28
C LEU A 365 -36.18 7.13 -18.36
N LEU A 366 -35.67 7.31 -19.58
CA LEU A 366 -34.44 8.06 -19.85
C LEU A 366 -34.70 9.45 -20.46
N GLU A 367 -35.95 9.88 -20.59
CA GLU A 367 -36.30 11.18 -21.19
C GLU A 367 -35.53 12.39 -20.61
N PRO A 368 -35.26 12.46 -19.30
CA PRO A 368 -34.45 13.55 -18.74
C PRO A 368 -33.01 13.60 -19.25
N LEU A 369 -32.49 12.52 -19.84
CA LEU A 369 -31.13 12.46 -20.37
C LEU A 369 -31.00 12.94 -21.83
N ARG A 370 -32.13 13.17 -22.52
CA ARG A 370 -32.15 13.46 -23.95
C ARG A 370 -31.29 14.69 -24.28
N GLY A 371 -30.36 14.52 -25.22
CA GLY A 371 -29.50 15.60 -25.71
C GLY A 371 -28.36 16.00 -24.77
N MET A 372 -28.17 15.32 -23.64
CA MET A 372 -27.04 15.58 -22.73
C MET A 372 -25.69 15.21 -23.37
N LYS A 373 -24.61 15.80 -22.87
CA LYS A 373 -23.24 15.56 -23.36
C LYS A 373 -22.52 14.44 -22.59
N LEU A 374 -23.25 13.36 -22.28
CA LEU A 374 -22.70 12.20 -21.57
C LEU A 374 -21.70 11.45 -22.45
N GLY A 375 -20.48 11.28 -21.95
CA GLY A 375 -19.46 10.40 -22.53
C GLY A 375 -19.51 8.98 -21.94
N LEU A 376 -19.87 8.86 -20.65
CA LEU A 376 -19.95 7.61 -19.92
C LEU A 376 -21.34 7.46 -19.31
N LEU A 377 -22.02 6.36 -19.63
CA LEU A 377 -23.35 6.06 -19.08
C LEU A 377 -23.45 4.58 -18.65
N SER A 378 -23.72 4.37 -17.36
CA SER A 378 -23.99 3.04 -16.80
C SER A 378 -25.41 2.94 -16.28
N LEU A 379 -26.17 2.03 -16.91
CA LEU A 379 -27.57 1.71 -16.66
C LEU A 379 -27.73 0.27 -16.13
N ASN A 380 -26.64 -0.35 -15.66
CA ASN A 380 -26.66 -1.78 -15.34
C ASN A 380 -27.74 -2.10 -14.31
N TYR A 381 -28.46 -3.20 -14.47
CA TYR A 381 -29.52 -3.65 -13.57
C TYR A 381 -30.64 -2.63 -13.32
N CYS A 382 -30.84 -1.69 -14.27
CA CYS A 382 -32.01 -0.80 -14.28
C CYS A 382 -33.20 -1.45 -14.97
N ARG A 383 -34.38 -0.82 -14.89
CA ARG A 383 -35.62 -1.27 -15.56
C ARG A 383 -35.81 -0.69 -16.95
N VAL A 384 -34.77 -0.04 -17.49
CA VAL A 384 -34.77 0.59 -18.81
C VAL A 384 -35.07 -0.46 -19.89
N ALA A 385 -36.00 -0.12 -20.78
CA ALA A 385 -36.35 -0.90 -21.97
C ALA A 385 -36.18 -0.11 -23.28
N ASP A 386 -36.27 1.22 -23.21
CA ASP A 386 -36.24 2.12 -24.36
C ASP A 386 -34.98 3.00 -24.35
N LEU A 387 -34.20 2.94 -25.42
CA LEU A 387 -32.98 3.71 -25.62
C LEU A 387 -33.16 4.92 -26.52
N ARG A 388 -34.36 5.21 -27.05
CA ARG A 388 -34.61 6.38 -27.93
C ARG A 388 -34.12 7.71 -27.35
N PRO A 389 -34.20 7.97 -26.04
CA PRO A 389 -33.64 9.20 -25.48
C PRO A 389 -32.12 9.35 -25.66
N LEU A 390 -31.40 8.27 -25.96
CA LEU A 390 -29.95 8.26 -26.17
C LEU A 390 -29.52 8.57 -27.61
N GLU A 391 -30.46 8.63 -28.55
CA GLU A 391 -30.18 8.79 -29.97
C GLU A 391 -29.36 10.06 -30.25
N GLY A 392 -28.26 9.91 -30.99
CA GLY A 392 -27.37 11.00 -31.37
C GLY A 392 -26.49 11.56 -30.25
N MET A 393 -26.55 11.04 -29.03
CA MET A 393 -25.71 11.50 -27.92
C MET A 393 -24.23 11.13 -28.10
N PRO A 394 -23.28 11.91 -27.55
CA PRO A 394 -21.84 11.68 -27.71
C PRO A 394 -21.28 10.59 -26.77
N ILE A 395 -22.02 9.50 -26.56
CA ILE A 395 -21.65 8.42 -25.65
C ILE A 395 -20.48 7.63 -26.23
N LYS A 396 -19.41 7.45 -25.44
CA LYS A 396 -18.23 6.64 -25.78
C LYS A 396 -18.29 5.26 -25.14
N SER A 397 -18.84 5.17 -23.92
CA SER A 397 -19.00 3.92 -23.18
C SER A 397 -20.41 3.80 -22.64
N LEU A 398 -21.10 2.72 -23.02
CA LEU A 398 -22.46 2.42 -22.62
C LEU A 398 -22.52 1.06 -21.94
N SER A 399 -23.09 1.00 -20.73
CA SER A 399 -23.38 -0.25 -20.04
C SER A 399 -24.87 -0.38 -19.77
N ILE A 400 -25.49 -1.45 -20.31
CA ILE A 400 -26.92 -1.79 -20.20
C ILE A 400 -27.12 -3.24 -19.72
N SER A 401 -26.11 -3.81 -19.06
CA SER A 401 -26.13 -5.15 -18.50
C SER A 401 -27.30 -5.34 -17.52
N GLY A 402 -28.04 -6.44 -17.59
CA GLY A 402 -29.16 -6.71 -16.69
C GLY A 402 -30.41 -5.82 -16.90
N THR A 403 -30.49 -5.06 -17.99
CA THR A 403 -31.66 -4.23 -18.32
C THR A 403 -32.72 -4.99 -19.12
N GLN A 404 -33.84 -4.34 -19.41
CA GLN A 404 -34.94 -4.87 -20.22
C GLN A 404 -34.85 -4.47 -21.70
N VAL A 405 -33.73 -3.87 -22.12
CA VAL A 405 -33.49 -3.45 -23.50
C VAL A 405 -33.53 -4.65 -24.44
N ALA A 406 -34.35 -4.53 -25.48
CA ALA A 406 -34.51 -5.55 -26.52
C ALA A 406 -34.01 -5.10 -27.90
N SER A 407 -33.95 -3.79 -28.17
CA SER A 407 -33.53 -3.23 -29.47
C SER A 407 -32.40 -2.22 -29.30
N LEU A 408 -31.42 -2.31 -30.20
CA LEU A 408 -30.28 -1.39 -30.30
C LEU A 408 -30.45 -0.35 -31.41
N GLU A 409 -31.60 -0.31 -32.11
CA GLU A 409 -31.83 0.65 -33.21
C GLU A 409 -31.52 2.11 -32.84
N PRO A 410 -31.86 2.62 -31.64
CA PRO A 410 -31.50 3.99 -31.25
C PRO A 410 -29.99 4.28 -31.19
N LEU A 411 -29.15 3.24 -31.18
CA LEU A 411 -27.70 3.38 -31.11
C LEU A 411 -27.03 3.46 -32.49
N LYS A 412 -27.78 3.21 -33.56
CA LYS A 412 -27.24 3.07 -34.92
C LYS A 412 -26.46 4.32 -35.34
N GLY A 413 -25.24 4.10 -35.83
CA GLY A 413 -24.36 5.17 -36.31
C GLY A 413 -23.71 6.04 -35.23
N MET A 414 -23.95 5.77 -33.94
CA MET A 414 -23.26 6.46 -32.85
C MET A 414 -21.78 6.08 -32.80
N LYS A 415 -20.94 6.97 -32.25
CA LYS A 415 -19.49 6.76 -32.12
C LYS A 415 -19.10 6.09 -30.80
N ILE A 416 -19.81 5.00 -30.45
CA ILE A 416 -19.57 4.25 -29.22
C ILE A 416 -18.39 3.30 -29.43
N SER A 417 -17.42 3.33 -28.51
CA SER A 417 -16.24 2.44 -28.55
C SER A 417 -16.38 1.20 -27.67
N SER A 418 -17.17 1.29 -26.59
CA SER A 418 -17.40 0.17 -25.67
C SER A 418 -18.88 0.00 -25.35
N ILE A 419 -19.38 -1.22 -25.54
CA ILE A 419 -20.75 -1.59 -25.16
C ILE A 419 -20.74 -2.83 -24.28
N GLN A 420 -21.29 -2.70 -23.07
CA GLN A 420 -21.46 -3.80 -22.13
C GLN A 420 -22.95 -4.12 -21.99
N MET A 421 -23.36 -5.32 -22.41
CA MET A 421 -24.74 -5.78 -22.39
C MET A 421 -24.83 -7.26 -21.97
N SER A 422 -24.65 -7.54 -20.69
CA SER A 422 -24.60 -8.91 -20.16
C SER A 422 -25.36 -9.06 -18.83
N PRO A 423 -26.22 -10.07 -18.67
CA PRO A 423 -27.22 -10.57 -19.63
C PRO A 423 -28.33 -9.53 -19.89
N CYS A 424 -28.92 -9.49 -21.08
CA CYS A 424 -30.09 -8.64 -21.40
C CYS A 424 -30.97 -9.29 -22.49
N LYS A 425 -32.04 -8.60 -22.92
CA LYS A 425 -33.02 -9.13 -23.91
C LYS A 425 -32.63 -8.89 -25.37
N VAL A 426 -31.49 -8.28 -25.64
CA VAL A 426 -30.99 -8.05 -27.01
C VAL A 426 -30.73 -9.39 -27.71
N SER A 427 -31.20 -9.48 -28.95
CA SER A 427 -30.96 -10.62 -29.85
C SER A 427 -30.46 -10.23 -31.24
N ASP A 428 -30.62 -8.97 -31.64
CA ASP A 428 -30.23 -8.44 -32.96
C ASP A 428 -29.09 -7.42 -32.83
N LEU A 429 -28.00 -7.66 -33.56
CA LEU A 429 -26.80 -6.83 -33.55
C LEU A 429 -26.64 -5.99 -34.82
N ARG A 430 -27.54 -6.09 -35.81
CA ARG A 430 -27.50 -5.30 -37.05
C ARG A 430 -27.39 -3.78 -36.84
N PRO A 431 -27.97 -3.17 -35.79
CA PRO A 431 -27.75 -1.74 -35.51
C PRO A 431 -26.29 -1.37 -35.27
N LEU A 432 -25.42 -2.33 -34.95
CA LEU A 432 -24.00 -2.12 -34.67
C LEU A 432 -23.11 -2.07 -35.92
N GLU A 433 -23.67 -2.31 -37.12
CA GLU A 433 -22.91 -2.42 -38.35
C GLU A 433 -22.07 -1.17 -38.64
N GLY A 434 -20.77 -1.37 -38.86
CA GLY A 434 -19.82 -0.30 -39.18
C GLY A 434 -19.52 0.67 -38.03
N MET A 435 -20.03 0.44 -36.81
CA MET A 435 -19.72 1.27 -35.65
C MET A 435 -18.26 1.05 -35.19
N PRO A 436 -17.60 2.08 -34.62
CA PRO A 436 -16.19 2.01 -34.18
C PRO A 436 -16.03 1.30 -32.82
N ILE A 437 -16.72 0.18 -32.62
CA ILE A 437 -16.72 -0.56 -31.36
C ILE A 437 -15.44 -1.40 -31.28
N THR A 438 -14.68 -1.24 -30.21
CA THR A 438 -13.45 -1.99 -29.93
C THR A 438 -13.64 -3.00 -28.80
N SER A 439 -14.63 -2.77 -27.92
CA SER A 439 -14.97 -3.68 -26.81
C SER A 439 -16.47 -3.97 -26.78
N LEU A 440 -16.84 -5.25 -26.90
CA LEU A 440 -18.23 -5.70 -26.89
C LEU A 440 -18.40 -6.88 -25.94
N ASN A 441 -19.34 -6.77 -25.00
CA ASN A 441 -19.74 -7.86 -24.13
C ASN A 441 -21.24 -8.14 -24.29
N ILE A 442 -21.57 -9.30 -24.87
CA ILE A 442 -22.95 -9.80 -25.04
C ILE A 442 -23.14 -11.13 -24.28
N SER A 443 -22.32 -11.39 -23.27
CA SER A 443 -22.36 -12.68 -22.56
C SER A 443 -23.72 -12.92 -21.90
N GLY A 444 -24.21 -14.15 -21.99
CA GLY A 444 -25.52 -14.55 -21.45
C GLY A 444 -26.73 -13.84 -22.08
N THR A 445 -26.58 -13.22 -23.25
CA THR A 445 -27.71 -12.66 -24.03
C THR A 445 -28.41 -13.72 -24.88
N LEU A 446 -29.51 -13.32 -25.54
CA LEU A 446 -30.27 -14.17 -26.46
C LEU A 446 -29.73 -14.14 -27.91
N VAL A 447 -28.56 -13.57 -28.13
CA VAL A 447 -27.94 -13.47 -29.45
C VAL A 447 -27.59 -14.87 -29.98
N THR A 448 -28.06 -15.16 -31.19
CA THR A 448 -27.79 -16.41 -31.93
C THR A 448 -26.99 -16.18 -33.22
N SER A 449 -26.92 -14.93 -33.71
CA SER A 449 -26.19 -14.54 -34.93
C SER A 449 -25.35 -13.30 -34.67
N LEU A 450 -24.16 -13.26 -35.26
CA LEU A 450 -23.26 -12.11 -35.20
C LEU A 450 -23.43 -11.15 -36.40
N GLU A 451 -24.49 -11.29 -37.18
CA GLU A 451 -24.85 -10.30 -38.20
C GLU A 451 -24.97 -8.90 -37.60
N GLY A 452 -24.37 -7.90 -38.27
CA GLY A 452 -24.18 -6.56 -37.75
C GLY A 452 -22.78 -6.32 -37.18
N LEU A 453 -21.97 -7.35 -36.96
CA LEU A 453 -20.57 -7.16 -36.53
C LEU A 453 -19.58 -7.12 -37.69
N GLN A 454 -20.06 -7.16 -38.95
CA GLN A 454 -19.20 -7.01 -40.11
C GLN A 454 -18.50 -5.65 -40.09
N LYS A 455 -17.18 -5.66 -40.29
CA LYS A 455 -16.32 -4.46 -40.31
C LYS A 455 -16.29 -3.66 -39.01
N VAL A 456 -16.85 -4.19 -37.91
CA VAL A 456 -16.68 -3.61 -36.57
C VAL A 456 -15.27 -3.97 -36.08
N PRO A 457 -14.43 -2.99 -35.70
CA PRO A 457 -13.03 -3.21 -35.35
C PRO A 457 -12.86 -3.74 -33.92
N LEU A 458 -13.50 -4.89 -33.63
CA LEU A 458 -13.47 -5.51 -32.31
C LEU A 458 -12.04 -5.95 -31.95
N ILE A 459 -11.55 -5.46 -30.81
CA ILE A 459 -10.29 -5.86 -30.19
C ILE A 459 -10.57 -6.85 -29.06
N GLN A 460 -11.64 -6.58 -28.29
CA GLN A 460 -12.08 -7.39 -27.15
C GLN A 460 -13.54 -7.79 -27.33
N ALA A 461 -13.82 -9.09 -27.26
CA ALA A 461 -15.15 -9.63 -27.44
C ALA A 461 -15.46 -10.69 -26.37
N ASN A 462 -16.54 -10.50 -25.62
CA ASN A 462 -17.06 -11.50 -24.71
C ASN A 462 -18.44 -11.97 -25.14
N PHE A 463 -18.49 -13.18 -25.69
CA PHE A 463 -19.69 -13.84 -26.22
C PHE A 463 -20.05 -15.09 -25.39
N SER A 464 -19.54 -15.21 -24.15
CA SER A 464 -19.72 -16.42 -23.37
C SER A 464 -21.19 -16.69 -23.03
N GLY A 465 -21.60 -17.95 -23.07
CA GLY A 465 -22.96 -18.38 -22.76
C GLY A 465 -24.03 -17.89 -23.75
N THR A 466 -23.62 -17.51 -24.96
CA THR A 466 -24.54 -17.24 -26.09
C THR A 466 -24.71 -18.50 -26.94
N LYS A 467 -25.71 -18.48 -27.84
CA LYS A 467 -26.01 -19.61 -28.75
C LYS A 467 -25.48 -19.38 -30.17
N ILE A 468 -24.43 -18.57 -30.31
CA ILE A 468 -23.80 -18.33 -31.61
C ILE A 468 -23.09 -19.60 -32.09
N SER A 469 -23.17 -19.84 -33.39
CA SER A 469 -22.53 -20.96 -34.09
C SER A 469 -21.64 -20.53 -35.25
N ASP A 470 -21.86 -19.33 -35.81
CA ASP A 470 -21.14 -18.79 -36.97
C ASP A 470 -20.31 -17.55 -36.59
N LEU A 471 -19.00 -17.61 -36.88
CA LEU A 471 -18.05 -16.53 -36.67
C LEU A 471 -17.68 -15.78 -37.96
N SER A 472 -18.27 -16.14 -39.11
CA SER A 472 -18.05 -15.48 -40.41
C SER A 472 -18.17 -13.95 -40.36
N PRO A 473 -19.10 -13.35 -39.59
CA PRO A 473 -19.17 -11.90 -39.46
C PRO A 473 -17.92 -11.23 -38.87
N LEU A 474 -17.07 -11.98 -38.17
CA LEU A 474 -15.84 -11.49 -37.54
C LEU A 474 -14.59 -11.63 -38.42
N ASN A 475 -14.75 -12.06 -39.68
CA ASN A 475 -13.62 -12.22 -40.59
C ASN A 475 -12.82 -10.91 -40.74
N GLY A 476 -11.51 -10.97 -40.49
CA GLY A 476 -10.61 -9.82 -40.52
C GLY A 476 -10.70 -8.89 -39.30
N ALA A 477 -11.48 -9.24 -38.26
CA ALA A 477 -11.54 -8.45 -37.03
C ALA A 477 -10.18 -8.48 -36.29
N PRO A 478 -9.69 -7.34 -35.75
CA PRO A 478 -8.41 -7.25 -35.06
C PRO A 478 -8.48 -7.78 -33.61
N LEU A 479 -9.13 -8.93 -33.41
CA LEU A 479 -9.39 -9.51 -32.10
C LEU A 479 -8.09 -9.94 -31.42
N THR A 480 -7.85 -9.43 -30.22
CA THR A 480 -6.75 -9.86 -29.33
C THR A 480 -7.25 -10.70 -28.16
N ASP A 481 -8.48 -10.43 -27.70
CA ASP A 481 -9.13 -11.12 -26.59
C ASP A 481 -10.55 -11.57 -27.00
N LEU A 482 -10.76 -12.89 -26.99
CA LEU A 482 -12.01 -13.49 -27.38
C LEU A 482 -12.45 -14.55 -26.36
N ASN A 483 -13.61 -14.30 -25.75
CA ASN A 483 -14.27 -15.25 -24.86
C ASN A 483 -15.51 -15.86 -25.52
N LEU A 484 -15.44 -17.17 -25.76
CA LEU A 484 -16.46 -18.04 -26.34
C LEU A 484 -16.86 -19.16 -25.35
N SER A 485 -16.61 -18.97 -24.04
CA SER A 485 -16.92 -19.99 -23.04
C SER A 485 -18.42 -20.33 -23.03
N GLY A 486 -18.77 -21.61 -22.93
CA GLY A 486 -20.18 -22.04 -22.92
C GLY A 486 -20.92 -21.82 -24.24
N SER A 487 -20.21 -21.62 -25.36
CA SER A 487 -20.81 -21.47 -26.70
C SER A 487 -20.88 -22.81 -27.45
N SER A 488 -21.51 -22.78 -28.63
CA SER A 488 -21.63 -23.93 -29.53
C SER A 488 -20.76 -23.79 -30.80
N ILE A 489 -19.65 -23.06 -30.71
CA ILE A 489 -18.73 -22.85 -31.84
C ILE A 489 -17.95 -24.13 -32.14
N GLU A 490 -18.07 -24.63 -33.37
CA GLU A 490 -17.24 -25.73 -33.88
C GLU A 490 -16.16 -25.26 -34.87
N ASP A 491 -16.41 -24.18 -35.61
CA ASP A 491 -15.51 -23.66 -36.63
C ASP A 491 -15.01 -22.26 -36.27
N ILE A 492 -13.69 -22.15 -36.08
CA ILE A 492 -12.98 -20.89 -35.81
C ILE A 492 -12.14 -20.43 -37.01
N SER A 493 -12.20 -21.13 -38.14
CA SER A 493 -11.50 -20.74 -39.37
C SER A 493 -11.83 -19.33 -39.89
N PRO A 494 -13.04 -18.77 -39.66
CA PRO A 494 -13.30 -17.37 -40.00
C PRO A 494 -12.39 -16.35 -39.32
N LEU A 495 -11.78 -16.72 -38.19
CA LEU A 495 -10.87 -15.86 -37.43
C LEU A 495 -9.41 -15.97 -37.90
N LYS A 496 -9.13 -16.72 -38.97
CA LYS A 496 -7.76 -16.93 -39.48
C LYS A 496 -7.04 -15.60 -39.69
N GLY A 497 -5.84 -15.49 -39.10
CA GLY A 497 -5.01 -14.28 -39.19
C GLY A 497 -5.33 -13.20 -38.14
N ALA A 498 -6.38 -13.38 -37.32
CA ALA A 498 -6.62 -12.50 -36.19
C ALA A 498 -5.49 -12.61 -35.15
N PRO A 499 -5.05 -11.50 -34.54
CA PRO A 499 -3.96 -11.46 -33.57
C PRO A 499 -4.42 -11.92 -32.16
N ILE A 500 -5.15 -13.03 -32.08
CA ILE A 500 -5.74 -13.52 -30.83
C ILE A 500 -4.64 -14.01 -29.90
N ALA A 501 -4.45 -13.28 -28.80
CA ALA A 501 -3.52 -13.65 -27.73
C ALA A 501 -4.24 -14.37 -26.57
N LEU A 502 -5.50 -14.03 -26.33
CA LEU A 502 -6.33 -14.60 -25.27
C LEU A 502 -7.56 -15.26 -25.89
N LEU A 503 -7.69 -16.58 -25.73
CA LEU A 503 -8.84 -17.34 -26.23
C LEU A 503 -9.41 -18.20 -25.11
N ASN A 504 -10.71 -18.04 -24.84
CA ASN A 504 -11.44 -18.87 -23.90
C ASN A 504 -12.56 -19.63 -24.62
N LEU A 505 -12.44 -20.96 -24.65
CA LEU A 505 -13.43 -21.92 -25.17
C LEU A 505 -13.93 -22.86 -24.06
N SER A 506 -13.68 -22.56 -22.78
CA SER A 506 -14.06 -23.44 -21.68
C SER A 506 -15.57 -23.71 -21.65
N LYS A 507 -15.98 -24.93 -21.29
CA LYS A 507 -17.38 -25.37 -21.20
C LYS A 507 -18.16 -25.28 -22.52
N SER A 508 -17.47 -25.12 -23.66
CA SER A 508 -18.10 -25.09 -24.98
C SER A 508 -18.19 -26.48 -25.59
N THR A 509 -18.85 -26.59 -26.74
CA THR A 509 -18.87 -27.82 -27.55
C THR A 509 -17.64 -27.96 -28.47
N ALA A 510 -16.58 -27.17 -28.23
CA ALA A 510 -15.35 -27.23 -29.04
C ALA A 510 -14.78 -28.65 -29.07
N SER A 511 -14.44 -29.11 -30.27
CA SER A 511 -13.89 -30.44 -30.54
C SER A 511 -12.46 -30.33 -31.10
N ASN A 512 -11.82 -31.46 -31.38
CA ASN A 512 -10.50 -31.47 -32.03
C ASN A 512 -10.50 -30.73 -33.39
N LYS A 513 -11.64 -30.73 -34.10
CA LYS A 513 -11.81 -29.95 -35.34
C LYS A 513 -11.72 -28.45 -35.08
N THR A 514 -12.35 -27.97 -34.01
CA THR A 514 -12.27 -26.58 -33.57
C THR A 514 -10.82 -26.23 -33.26
N LEU A 515 -10.14 -27.08 -32.49
CA LEU A 515 -8.75 -26.84 -32.10
C LEU A 515 -7.79 -26.77 -33.30
N ALA A 516 -8.02 -27.56 -34.35
CA ALA A 516 -7.20 -27.50 -35.56
C ALA A 516 -7.15 -26.09 -36.19
N GLY A 517 -8.18 -25.27 -36.00
CA GLY A 517 -8.28 -23.91 -36.51
C GLY A 517 -7.46 -22.86 -35.74
N VAL A 518 -6.89 -23.18 -34.56
CA VAL A 518 -6.12 -22.20 -33.77
C VAL A 518 -4.71 -21.96 -34.32
N LYS A 519 -4.27 -22.79 -35.27
CA LYS A 519 -2.94 -22.73 -35.85
C LYS A 519 -2.71 -21.36 -36.51
N GLY A 520 -1.63 -20.70 -36.11
CA GLY A 520 -1.26 -19.38 -36.62
C GLY A 520 -1.74 -18.21 -35.76
N PHE A 521 -2.53 -18.45 -34.71
CA PHE A 521 -2.81 -17.42 -33.70
C PHE A 521 -1.59 -17.23 -32.78
N PRO A 522 -1.26 -15.98 -32.39
CA PRO A 522 -0.20 -15.70 -31.42
C PRO A 522 -0.69 -15.92 -29.97
N LEU A 523 -1.29 -17.09 -29.70
CA LEU A 523 -1.93 -17.41 -28.43
C LEU A 523 -0.90 -17.42 -27.29
N GLN A 524 -1.19 -16.61 -26.26
CA GLN A 524 -0.45 -16.57 -25.00
C GLN A 524 -1.24 -17.26 -23.89
N ASN A 525 -2.56 -17.06 -23.86
CA ASN A 525 -3.44 -17.70 -22.89
C ASN A 525 -4.58 -18.43 -23.61
N LEU A 526 -4.70 -19.72 -23.32
CA LEU A 526 -5.72 -20.59 -23.90
C LEU A 526 -6.44 -21.36 -22.80
N ASN A 527 -7.76 -21.21 -22.74
CA ASN A 527 -8.61 -21.97 -21.84
C ASN A 527 -9.54 -22.89 -22.62
N LEU A 528 -9.36 -24.20 -22.43
CA LEU A 528 -10.14 -25.29 -23.03
C LEU A 528 -10.80 -26.16 -21.95
N SER A 529 -10.88 -25.69 -20.71
CA SER A 529 -11.38 -26.52 -19.61
C SER A 529 -12.82 -26.98 -19.83
N GLU A 530 -13.15 -28.20 -19.40
CA GLU A 530 -14.49 -28.79 -19.52
C GLU A 530 -14.95 -28.83 -20.99
N THR A 531 -14.08 -29.30 -21.89
CA THR A 531 -14.38 -29.57 -23.31
C THR A 531 -14.09 -31.03 -23.66
N GLU A 532 -14.55 -31.45 -24.83
CA GLU A 532 -14.41 -32.83 -25.31
C GLU A 532 -13.09 -33.10 -26.05
N ILE A 533 -12.15 -32.15 -25.99
CA ILE A 533 -10.86 -32.21 -26.69
C ILE A 533 -9.99 -33.34 -26.16
N SER A 534 -9.39 -34.10 -27.08
CA SER A 534 -8.47 -35.20 -26.78
C SER A 534 -7.13 -35.08 -27.52
N ASP A 535 -7.12 -34.48 -28.71
CA ASP A 535 -5.92 -34.28 -29.52
C ASP A 535 -5.51 -32.82 -29.46
N ILE A 536 -4.38 -32.55 -28.82
CA ILE A 536 -3.79 -31.22 -28.67
C ILE A 536 -2.59 -30.98 -29.59
N SER A 537 -2.34 -31.86 -30.57
CA SER A 537 -1.28 -31.66 -31.58
C SER A 537 -1.32 -30.30 -32.30
N PRO A 538 -2.49 -29.64 -32.53
CA PRO A 538 -2.49 -28.29 -33.12
C PRO A 538 -1.84 -27.21 -32.27
N LEU A 539 -1.62 -27.44 -30.97
CA LEU A 539 -0.98 -26.49 -30.06
C LEU A 539 0.54 -26.47 -30.17
N GLN A 540 1.14 -27.46 -30.84
CA GLN A 540 2.58 -27.64 -30.88
C GLN A 540 3.27 -26.39 -31.45
N GLY A 541 4.24 -25.87 -30.69
CA GLY A 541 5.05 -24.72 -31.09
C GLY A 541 4.35 -23.36 -30.96
N LEU A 542 3.11 -23.30 -30.47
CA LEU A 542 2.46 -22.03 -30.17
C LEU A 542 3.10 -21.36 -28.92
N PRO A 543 3.17 -20.02 -28.87
CA PRO A 543 3.81 -19.28 -27.78
C PRO A 543 2.91 -19.18 -26.53
N ILE A 544 2.28 -20.29 -26.13
CA ILE A 544 1.33 -20.32 -25.02
C ILE A 544 2.09 -20.34 -23.69
N ASN A 545 1.74 -19.42 -22.80
CA ASN A 545 2.29 -19.28 -21.45
C ASN A 545 1.32 -19.80 -20.39
N THR A 546 0.01 -19.72 -20.65
CA THR A 546 -1.06 -20.17 -19.75
C THR A 546 -1.99 -21.11 -20.49
N LEU A 547 -2.01 -22.38 -20.11
CA LEU A 547 -2.86 -23.39 -20.71
C LEU A 547 -3.74 -24.08 -19.66
N ASN A 548 -5.06 -24.05 -19.87
CA ASN A 548 -6.01 -24.76 -19.03
C ASN A 548 -6.74 -25.84 -19.84
N LEU A 549 -6.49 -27.10 -19.47
CA LEU A 549 -7.06 -28.34 -20.01
C LEU A 549 -7.82 -29.13 -18.92
N PHE A 550 -8.24 -28.46 -17.84
CA PHE A 550 -8.98 -29.10 -16.76
C PHE A 550 -10.22 -29.82 -17.28
N LYS A 551 -10.47 -31.06 -16.86
CA LYS A 551 -11.59 -31.90 -17.28
C LYS A 551 -11.74 -31.97 -18.81
N THR A 552 -10.66 -32.32 -19.49
CA THR A 552 -10.65 -32.66 -20.91
C THR A 552 -10.40 -34.16 -21.11
N LYS A 553 -10.45 -34.65 -22.35
CA LYS A 553 -10.17 -36.05 -22.70
C LYS A 553 -8.71 -36.28 -23.11
N VAL A 554 -7.83 -35.30 -22.88
CA VAL A 554 -6.41 -35.38 -23.24
C VAL A 554 -5.71 -36.47 -22.44
N SER A 555 -4.97 -37.31 -23.14
CA SER A 555 -4.10 -38.35 -22.57
C SER A 555 -2.65 -38.24 -23.06
N ASP A 556 -2.45 -37.80 -24.30
CA ASP A 556 -1.14 -37.52 -24.88
C ASP A 556 -0.85 -36.01 -24.82
N ILE A 557 0.25 -35.64 -24.16
CA ILE A 557 0.72 -34.26 -24.03
C ILE A 557 2.04 -34.01 -24.78
N SER A 558 2.41 -34.87 -25.73
CA SER A 558 3.62 -34.73 -26.56
C SER A 558 3.73 -33.36 -27.24
N ALA A 559 2.61 -32.76 -27.62
CA ALA A 559 2.53 -31.42 -28.20
C ALA A 559 3.07 -30.30 -27.29
N LEU A 560 3.10 -30.52 -25.96
CA LEU A 560 3.53 -29.53 -24.97
C LEU A 560 5.05 -29.44 -24.82
N LYS A 561 5.81 -30.37 -25.43
CA LYS A 561 7.27 -30.45 -25.28
C LYS A 561 7.95 -29.17 -25.76
N GLY A 562 8.69 -28.54 -24.86
CA GLY A 562 9.47 -27.32 -25.15
C GLY A 562 8.66 -26.03 -25.25
N MET A 563 7.35 -26.06 -24.94
CA MET A 563 6.52 -24.84 -24.91
C MET A 563 6.88 -23.95 -23.71
N PRO A 564 6.74 -22.62 -23.82
CA PRO A 564 7.11 -21.66 -22.76
C PRO A 564 6.03 -21.54 -21.66
N LEU A 565 5.44 -22.66 -21.25
CA LEU A 565 4.34 -22.70 -20.28
C LEU A 565 4.83 -22.25 -18.89
N THR A 566 4.13 -21.30 -18.31
CA THR A 566 4.28 -20.87 -16.90
C THR A 566 3.18 -21.44 -16.01
N TYR A 567 1.99 -21.66 -16.58
CA TYR A 567 0.83 -22.26 -15.91
C TYR A 567 0.25 -23.35 -16.80
N LEU A 568 0.07 -24.54 -16.22
CA LEU A 568 -0.58 -25.68 -16.87
C LEU A 568 -1.56 -26.34 -15.91
N ASN A 569 -2.82 -26.42 -16.33
CA ASN A 569 -3.82 -27.20 -15.61
C ASN A 569 -4.27 -28.39 -16.47
N LEU A 570 -3.96 -29.60 -16.00
CA LEU A 570 -4.33 -30.87 -16.61
C LEU A 570 -5.31 -31.66 -15.71
N GLY A 571 -5.79 -31.07 -14.61
CA GLY A 571 -6.57 -31.80 -13.63
C GLY A 571 -7.84 -32.41 -14.23
N GLY A 572 -8.24 -33.61 -13.81
CA GLY A 572 -9.41 -34.32 -14.35
C GLY A 572 -9.26 -34.76 -15.82
N SER A 573 -8.05 -34.75 -16.37
CA SER A 573 -7.77 -35.31 -17.71
C SER A 573 -7.45 -36.81 -17.65
N LYS A 574 -7.31 -37.44 -18.81
CA LYS A 574 -6.97 -38.87 -18.94
C LYS A 574 -5.46 -39.11 -19.08
N LEU A 575 -4.66 -38.23 -18.51
CA LEU A 575 -3.19 -38.24 -18.58
C LEU A 575 -2.59 -39.52 -17.97
N VAL A 576 -1.58 -40.06 -18.64
CA VAL A 576 -0.81 -41.23 -18.17
C VAL A 576 0.66 -40.88 -17.93
N ASP A 577 1.27 -40.11 -18.84
CA ASP A 577 2.71 -39.81 -18.86
C ASP A 577 3.01 -38.30 -18.79
N LEU A 578 4.03 -37.94 -18.01
CA LEU A 578 4.53 -36.57 -17.85
C LEU A 578 5.87 -36.32 -18.57
N SER A 579 6.46 -37.32 -19.22
CA SER A 579 7.75 -37.19 -19.92
C SER A 579 7.83 -36.00 -20.89
N PRO A 580 6.75 -35.57 -21.58
CA PRO A 580 6.81 -34.38 -22.44
C PRO A 580 7.06 -33.07 -21.69
N LEU A 581 6.82 -33.02 -20.38
CA LEU A 581 7.12 -31.86 -19.54
C LEU A 581 8.58 -31.84 -19.06
N GLN A 582 9.37 -32.87 -19.32
CA GLN A 582 10.76 -32.91 -18.90
C GLN A 582 11.54 -31.72 -19.47
N GLY A 583 12.25 -30.99 -18.59
CA GLY A 583 13.00 -29.80 -18.96
C GLY A 583 12.15 -28.52 -19.13
N SER A 584 10.87 -28.52 -18.73
CA SER A 584 9.99 -27.34 -18.73
C SER A 584 10.43 -26.33 -17.66
N THR A 585 11.52 -25.61 -17.93
CA THR A 585 12.12 -24.67 -16.97
C THR A 585 11.31 -23.40 -16.76
N ALA A 586 10.35 -23.06 -17.65
CA ALA A 586 9.48 -21.91 -17.47
C ALA A 586 8.29 -22.18 -16.52
N LEU A 587 7.96 -23.45 -16.27
CA LEU A 587 6.75 -23.85 -15.56
C LEU A 587 6.81 -23.47 -14.08
N ARG A 588 5.80 -22.74 -13.61
CA ARG A 588 5.66 -22.27 -12.22
C ARG A 588 4.49 -22.91 -11.49
N GLU A 589 3.39 -23.14 -12.19
CA GLU A 589 2.21 -23.78 -11.62
C GLU A 589 1.78 -24.97 -12.48
N LEU A 590 1.63 -26.13 -11.84
CA LEU A 590 1.13 -27.35 -12.45
C LEU A 590 0.01 -27.96 -11.60
N LEU A 591 -1.17 -28.16 -12.21
CA LEU A 591 -2.32 -28.79 -11.55
C LEU A 591 -2.61 -30.13 -12.22
N LEU A 592 -2.53 -31.21 -11.44
CA LEU A 592 -2.76 -32.59 -11.85
C LEU A 592 -3.85 -33.27 -10.99
N ASN A 593 -4.63 -32.50 -10.22
CA ASN A 593 -5.71 -33.08 -9.40
C ASN A 593 -6.66 -33.93 -10.25
N ASP A 594 -7.18 -35.03 -9.72
CA ASP A 594 -8.15 -35.88 -10.41
C ASP A 594 -7.63 -36.52 -11.73
N CYS A 595 -6.31 -36.56 -11.97
CA CYS A 595 -5.72 -37.37 -13.07
C CYS A 595 -5.57 -38.84 -12.65
N GLU A 596 -6.68 -39.57 -12.58
CA GLU A 596 -6.72 -40.94 -12.00
C GLU A 596 -5.78 -41.95 -12.70
N ASN A 597 -5.49 -41.76 -13.99
CA ASN A 597 -4.63 -42.66 -14.77
C ASN A 597 -3.14 -42.31 -14.73
N LEU A 598 -2.76 -41.21 -14.05
CA LEU A 598 -1.39 -40.76 -14.01
C LEU A 598 -0.52 -41.79 -13.30
N GLU A 599 0.58 -42.19 -13.94
CA GLU A 599 1.55 -43.10 -13.33
C GLU A 599 2.07 -42.57 -11.99
N ASN A 600 2.37 -43.47 -11.06
CA ASN A 600 2.98 -43.12 -9.77
C ASN A 600 4.49 -42.81 -9.93
N ASN A 601 4.82 -41.91 -10.85
CA ASN A 601 6.16 -41.50 -11.21
C ASN A 601 6.16 -40.02 -11.65
N LEU A 602 6.84 -39.17 -10.89
CA LEU A 602 6.96 -37.74 -11.17
C LEU A 602 8.37 -37.33 -11.62
N SER A 603 9.24 -38.29 -11.98
CA SER A 603 10.66 -38.02 -12.33
C SER A 603 10.83 -37.00 -13.46
N ALA A 604 9.88 -36.94 -14.41
CA ALA A 604 9.86 -35.93 -15.46
C ALA A 604 9.83 -34.48 -14.93
N LEU A 605 9.34 -34.27 -13.71
CA LEU A 605 9.27 -32.94 -13.07
C LEU A 605 10.57 -32.52 -12.38
N ALA A 606 11.57 -33.41 -12.25
CA ALA A 606 12.81 -33.13 -11.51
C ALA A 606 13.56 -31.89 -12.04
N ASP A 607 13.50 -31.64 -13.35
CA ASP A 607 14.17 -30.52 -14.01
C ASP A 607 13.30 -29.24 -14.10
N CYS A 608 12.07 -29.26 -13.57
CA CYS A 608 11.18 -28.09 -13.52
C CYS A 608 11.60 -27.13 -12.38
N LYS A 609 12.83 -26.62 -12.44
CA LYS A 609 13.50 -25.86 -11.36
C LYS A 609 12.76 -24.59 -10.90
N ASN A 610 11.84 -24.08 -11.71
CA ASN A 610 11.02 -22.90 -11.38
C ASN A 610 9.61 -23.23 -10.89
N LEU A 611 9.28 -24.51 -10.68
CA LEU A 611 7.97 -24.90 -10.18
C LEU A 611 7.77 -24.38 -8.75
N GLU A 612 6.76 -23.54 -8.56
CA GLU A 612 6.41 -22.90 -7.29
C GLU A 612 5.22 -23.58 -6.62
N LYS A 613 4.26 -24.06 -7.42
CA LYS A 613 3.03 -24.70 -6.95
C LYS A 613 2.71 -25.95 -7.77
N LEU A 614 2.43 -27.02 -7.06
CA LEU A 614 2.07 -28.30 -7.64
C LEU A 614 0.86 -28.88 -6.91
N VAL A 615 -0.13 -29.35 -7.66
CA VAL A 615 -1.21 -30.19 -7.13
C VAL A 615 -1.13 -31.55 -7.79
N ILE A 616 -1.01 -32.61 -7.01
CA ILE A 616 -0.88 -34.00 -7.49
C ILE A 616 -2.16 -34.79 -7.22
N PRO A 617 -2.44 -35.88 -7.95
CA PRO A 617 -3.49 -36.82 -7.58
C PRO A 617 -3.20 -37.48 -6.22
N PRO A 618 -4.24 -37.80 -5.41
CA PRO A 618 -4.06 -38.46 -4.12
C PRO A 618 -3.38 -39.84 -4.16
N HIS A 619 -3.44 -40.56 -5.28
CA HIS A 619 -2.81 -41.88 -5.43
C HIS A 619 -1.31 -41.81 -5.75
N VAL A 620 -0.79 -40.64 -6.13
CA VAL A 620 0.63 -40.45 -6.41
C VAL A 620 1.39 -40.27 -5.10
N THR A 621 2.16 -41.30 -4.74
CA THR A 621 2.95 -41.38 -3.51
C THR A 621 4.46 -41.23 -3.76
N ASN A 622 4.92 -41.48 -4.99
CA ASN A 622 6.34 -41.34 -5.35
C ASN A 622 6.69 -39.88 -5.64
N ILE A 623 7.01 -39.14 -4.58
CA ILE A 623 7.24 -37.69 -4.61
C ILE A 623 8.70 -37.30 -4.33
N GLU A 624 9.63 -38.26 -4.24
CA GLU A 624 11.00 -38.00 -3.76
C GLU A 624 11.75 -37.00 -4.66
N CYS A 625 11.54 -37.08 -5.98
CA CYS A 625 12.11 -36.12 -6.93
C CYS A 625 11.68 -34.67 -6.65
N LEU A 626 10.49 -34.45 -6.07
CA LEU A 626 9.97 -33.11 -5.78
C LEU A 626 10.71 -32.41 -4.64
N LYS A 627 11.32 -33.17 -3.72
CA LYS A 627 12.12 -32.60 -2.60
C LYS A 627 13.33 -31.82 -3.09
N SER A 628 13.80 -32.10 -4.31
CA SER A 628 14.94 -31.43 -4.95
C SER A 628 14.59 -30.09 -5.63
N LEU A 629 13.30 -29.75 -5.75
CA LEU A 629 12.84 -28.55 -6.45
C LEU A 629 13.06 -27.30 -5.58
N PRO A 630 13.94 -26.37 -5.98
CA PRO A 630 14.42 -25.30 -5.11
C PRO A 630 13.36 -24.20 -4.84
N LYS A 631 12.35 -24.08 -5.71
CA LYS A 631 11.32 -23.04 -5.63
C LYS A 631 9.94 -23.56 -5.22
N LEU A 632 9.79 -24.86 -4.95
CA LEU A 632 8.50 -25.45 -4.63
C LEU A 632 8.03 -24.96 -3.25
N ARG A 633 6.98 -24.13 -3.25
CA ARG A 633 6.41 -23.50 -2.05
C ARG A 633 5.14 -24.21 -1.61
N THR A 634 4.34 -24.65 -2.56
CA THR A 634 3.01 -25.24 -2.32
C THR A 634 2.91 -26.60 -2.98
N LEU A 635 2.53 -27.61 -2.20
CA LEU A 635 2.25 -28.97 -2.65
C LEU A 635 0.99 -29.46 -1.96
N GLU A 636 0.04 -29.98 -2.74
CA GLU A 636 -1.24 -30.46 -2.22
C GLU A 636 -1.79 -31.60 -3.08
N ASP A 637 -2.65 -32.42 -2.51
CA ASP A 637 -3.31 -33.55 -3.19
C ASP A 637 -4.73 -33.20 -3.68
N LYS A 638 -5.20 -31.98 -3.39
CA LYS A 638 -6.51 -31.44 -3.80
C LYS A 638 -6.48 -29.91 -3.82
N ILE A 639 -7.40 -29.29 -4.56
CA ILE A 639 -7.56 -27.83 -4.49
C ILE A 639 -8.35 -27.47 -3.22
N ALA A 640 -7.77 -26.65 -2.33
CA ALA A 640 -8.39 -26.22 -1.09
C ALA A 640 -8.24 -24.71 -0.84
N PRO A 641 -9.14 -24.06 -0.08
CA PRO A 641 -9.06 -22.62 0.24
C PRO A 641 -7.77 -22.23 0.97
N LYS A 642 -7.19 -23.17 1.73
CA LYS A 642 -5.90 -23.04 2.38
C LYS A 642 -5.04 -24.22 1.96
N MET A 643 -4.07 -23.94 1.10
CA MET A 643 -3.11 -24.93 0.60
C MET A 643 -1.95 -25.09 1.61
N ARG A 644 -1.48 -26.31 1.81
CA ARG A 644 -0.29 -26.61 2.60
C ARG A 644 0.98 -26.11 1.91
N THR A 645 1.97 -25.77 2.70
CA THR A 645 3.34 -25.57 2.19
C THR A 645 3.94 -26.92 1.80
N ALA A 646 4.88 -26.92 0.87
CA ALA A 646 5.58 -28.14 0.48
C ALA A 646 6.25 -28.85 1.68
N LYS A 647 6.81 -28.07 2.62
CA LYS A 647 7.41 -28.59 3.86
C LYS A 647 6.41 -29.32 4.75
N GLU A 648 5.22 -28.73 4.94
CA GLU A 648 4.14 -29.37 5.72
C GLU A 648 3.68 -30.65 5.04
N PHE A 649 3.52 -30.64 3.72
CA PHE A 649 3.11 -31.81 2.95
C PHE A 649 4.13 -32.96 3.06
N PHE A 650 5.43 -32.69 2.90
CA PHE A 650 6.48 -33.71 3.04
C PHE A 650 6.52 -34.30 4.45
N ALA A 651 6.40 -33.46 5.49
CA ALA A 651 6.38 -33.93 6.88
C ALA A 651 5.18 -34.84 7.17
N ASP A 652 4.01 -34.58 6.58
CA ASP A 652 2.85 -35.45 6.68
C ASP A 652 3.03 -36.76 5.90
N SER A 653 3.66 -36.70 4.72
CA SER A 653 3.94 -37.88 3.89
C SER A 653 4.94 -38.83 4.56
N ASP A 654 6.05 -38.30 5.10
CA ASP A 654 7.09 -39.09 5.77
C ASP A 654 6.55 -39.78 7.04
N LYS A 655 5.60 -39.15 7.74
CA LYS A 655 4.89 -39.77 8.89
C LYS A 655 4.00 -40.94 8.46
N LYS A 656 3.40 -40.90 7.27
CA LYS A 656 2.54 -41.97 6.75
C LYS A 656 3.33 -43.16 6.21
N THR A 657 4.56 -42.96 5.71
CA THR A 657 5.39 -44.01 5.11
C THR A 657 6.33 -44.70 6.11
N GLY A 658 6.36 -44.27 7.38
CA GLY A 658 7.16 -44.91 8.43
C GLY A 658 8.67 -44.67 8.34
N ALA A 659 9.11 -43.67 7.56
CA ALA A 659 10.52 -43.29 7.44
C ALA A 659 10.97 -42.53 8.71
N THR A 660 11.32 -43.25 9.77
CA THR A 660 11.98 -42.69 10.95
C THR A 660 13.41 -42.27 10.62
N ALA A 661 13.78 -41.03 10.97
CA ALA A 661 15.15 -40.52 10.90
C ALA A 661 16.15 -41.43 11.66
N PRO A 662 17.46 -41.44 11.29
CA PRO A 662 18.44 -42.27 11.95
C PRO A 662 18.58 -41.86 13.42
N SER A 663 18.36 -42.82 14.30
CA SER A 663 18.47 -42.72 15.75
C SER A 663 19.87 -42.32 16.19
N VAL A 664 19.97 -41.22 16.93
CA VAL A 664 21.15 -40.90 17.75
C VAL A 664 21.18 -41.87 18.93
N GLU A 665 22.13 -42.81 18.92
CA GLU A 665 22.46 -43.65 20.06
C GLU A 665 22.92 -42.81 21.27
N LYS A 666 22.40 -43.14 22.45
CA LYS A 666 23.11 -43.12 23.74
C LYS A 666 22.33 -43.96 24.78
N PRO A 667 23.00 -44.45 25.85
CA PRO A 667 23.15 -45.88 26.06
C PRO A 667 22.31 -46.46 27.21
N LYS A 668 22.21 -47.80 27.15
CA LYS A 668 21.68 -48.78 28.11
C LYS A 668 21.71 -48.36 29.58
N ASP A 669 20.63 -48.69 30.31
CA ASP A 669 20.79 -49.51 31.51
C ASP A 669 19.51 -50.25 31.98
N LYS A 670 19.76 -51.49 32.41
CA LYS A 670 19.06 -52.34 33.40
C LYS A 670 17.72 -53.04 33.06
N GLN A 671 17.92 -54.28 32.60
CA GLN A 671 17.40 -55.55 33.15
C GLN A 671 16.30 -55.49 34.21
N ALA A 672 15.21 -56.23 33.97
CA ALA A 672 14.79 -57.35 34.83
C ALA A 672 13.79 -58.26 34.10
N SER A 673 13.99 -59.57 34.28
CA SER A 673 13.29 -60.71 33.71
C SER A 673 12.03 -61.12 34.50
N LYS A 674 11.12 -61.84 33.85
CA LYS A 674 10.30 -63.01 34.31
C LYS A 674 9.18 -63.26 33.28
N THR A 675 9.29 -64.24 32.39
CA THR A 675 8.93 -65.67 32.51
C THR A 675 7.45 -65.98 32.75
N ASP A 676 6.94 -66.85 31.86
CA ASP A 676 5.90 -67.89 32.04
C ASP A 676 4.46 -67.70 31.48
N LYS A 677 4.28 -68.29 30.28
CA LYS A 677 3.19 -69.13 29.68
C LYS A 677 2.03 -69.65 30.60
N PRO A 678 0.98 -70.34 30.05
CA PRO A 678 0.27 -70.22 28.76
C PRO A 678 -1.29 -70.38 28.88
N SER A 679 -1.97 -70.26 27.74
CA SER A 679 -3.42 -70.38 27.44
C SER A 679 -4.11 -71.72 27.75
N PRO A 680 -5.46 -71.74 27.73
CA PRO A 680 -6.26 -72.87 27.25
C PRO A 680 -7.25 -72.51 26.11
N PRO A 681 -7.87 -73.51 25.44
CA PRO A 681 -8.15 -73.51 24.00
C PRO A 681 -9.62 -73.30 23.59
N ALA A 682 -9.81 -73.14 22.28
CA ALA A 682 -11.10 -73.08 21.57
C ALA A 682 -11.77 -74.46 21.39
N PRO A 683 -13.09 -74.47 21.09
CA PRO A 683 -13.72 -75.43 20.17
C PRO A 683 -14.41 -74.66 19.02
N GLY A 684 -14.52 -75.10 17.77
CA GLY A 684 -14.35 -76.43 17.18
C GLY A 684 -15.55 -76.71 16.26
N LYS A 685 -15.37 -76.59 14.94
CA LYS A 685 -15.69 -77.60 13.90
C LYS A 685 -15.40 -77.04 12.51
#